data_AF-A0A917RLI0-F1
#
_entry.id   AF-A0A917RLI0-F1
#
_cell.length_a   1.000
_cell.length_b   1.000
_cell.length_c   1.000
_cell.angle_alpha   90.00
_cell.angle_beta   90.00
_cell.angle_gamma   90.00
#
_symmetry.space_group_name_H-M   'P 1'
#
loop_
_entity.id
_entity.type
_entity.pdbx_description
1 polymer ?
#
loop_
_entity_poly.entity_id
_entity_poly.type
_entity_poly.pdbx_seq_one_letter_code
_entity_poly.pdbx_strand_id
1 'polypeptide(L)'
;MSDLRATGQVGGSIGAGEPVKPVDPMETADPAETAEPVQTGEPVETGDPMGAGEPVQAGDFAEMGDAVRAVGRLWGVGLGPGDPELVTLKAVRLIGAADVIAYHSARHGRSIARGVAEPYLRAGQIEEPLIYPVTTETTDHPGGYRGAIDEFYATCARRLAAHLDAGRDVVVLCEGDPLFYGSYMHLHKRLAHRYPAEVVPGVTSVSAASAALGRPLVEGEETLTVLPGTLPADVLADRLAAGGPAAVLKLGRTFGSVREALARSGRLAEAWYVERASTGRQRVAPLAEVDPAEVPYFSIAVLPSPAAQPASRPALARGAGVGVAVANGAPGQDPLVAAMRTKGEDGSVRDRRQAGYATSHRKTAENWSEAATVAAGGQATSRAAGEPRRVAAVEAPGGLDGRPRGAHDEAVGRPHGVPHDGAHGRPHGGADGGIDGGGVGEAGGGRGEVVVVGLGPGGRAWLTPEAQDALATADDLVGYGPYLDRVPPNPRQRRHASDNRVEAERAAHALELAAAGSRVAVVSSGDPGVFAMASAVLEVAGADRFAGVPVRVVPGLTAAQAVAARAGAPLGHDYCVVSLSDRLKPWEVIAGRLTAAARADLVLAIYNPASRARTWQVTAARDLLLEHRAPDTPVVIGRDAGRPGESLRVTTLAKLDPAHVDMRCLLIVGSSTTRVVERHGRPVVFTPRRYPA
;
A
#
# COMPACT_ATOMS: atom_id res chain seq x y z
N MET A 1 23.37 54.09 -31.85
CA MET A 1 23.24 55.32 -31.06
C MET A 1 23.57 54.90 -29.63
N SER A 2 24.83 55.04 -29.19
CA SER A 2 25.55 56.28 -28.82
C SER A 2 25.30 56.59 -27.32
N ASP A 3 26.31 56.88 -26.49
CA ASP A 3 27.61 57.50 -26.79
C ASP A 3 28.87 56.87 -26.14
N LEU A 4 29.98 57.07 -26.87
CA LEU A 4 31.41 57.33 -26.56
C LEU A 4 32.02 56.97 -25.18
N ARG A 5 33.18 56.27 -25.11
CA ARG A 5 34.61 56.69 -25.34
C ARG A 5 35.17 57.64 -24.26
N ALA A 6 36.41 57.54 -23.74
CA ALA A 6 37.54 56.57 -23.82
C ALA A 6 38.52 56.86 -22.63
N THR A 7 39.84 56.54 -22.49
CA THR A 7 40.94 56.11 -23.40
C THR A 7 42.15 55.51 -22.64
N GLY A 8 42.75 54.40 -23.12
CA GLY A 8 44.16 53.98 -22.89
C GLY A 8 44.58 53.45 -21.50
N GLN A 9 45.80 52.89 -21.31
CA GLN A 9 46.75 52.26 -22.27
C GLN A 9 47.86 51.43 -21.55
N VAL A 10 48.22 50.25 -22.11
CA VAL A 10 49.56 49.57 -22.15
C VAL A 10 50.27 49.05 -20.87
N GLY A 11 50.83 47.82 -21.00
CA GLY A 11 51.84 47.16 -20.13
C GLY A 11 51.36 45.78 -19.67
N GLY A 12 51.79 44.61 -20.18
CA GLY A 12 53.17 44.10 -20.39
C GLY A 12 53.41 42.99 -19.35
N SER A 13 53.83 41.74 -19.63
CA SER A 13 54.59 41.18 -20.77
C SER A 13 54.23 39.68 -21.02
N ILE A 14 54.96 38.97 -21.90
CA ILE A 14 54.67 37.60 -22.38
C ILE A 14 55.89 36.67 -22.18
N GLY A 15 55.65 35.38 -21.90
CA GLY A 15 56.61 34.27 -22.06
C GLY A 15 55.89 33.04 -22.65
N ALA A 16 56.56 32.20 -23.46
CA ALA A 16 55.89 31.24 -24.35
C ALA A 16 56.68 29.94 -24.64
N GLY A 17 55.99 28.95 -25.23
CA GLY A 17 56.49 27.67 -25.74
C GLY A 17 55.66 26.47 -25.24
N GLU A 18 55.31 25.43 -26.02
CA GLU A 18 55.45 25.17 -27.47
C GLU A 18 54.27 24.26 -27.97
N PRO A 19 54.03 24.13 -29.29
CA PRO A 19 52.80 23.50 -29.83
C PRO A 19 52.90 21.98 -30.08
N VAL A 20 51.76 21.29 -29.98
CA VAL A 20 51.59 19.85 -30.28
C VAL A 20 51.35 19.61 -31.78
N LYS A 21 51.89 18.51 -32.34
CA LYS A 21 51.68 18.07 -33.74
C LYS A 21 50.60 16.98 -33.87
N PRO A 22 49.82 16.94 -34.96
CA PRO A 22 48.89 15.85 -35.27
C PRO A 22 49.58 14.66 -35.96
N VAL A 23 48.88 13.53 -36.07
CA VAL A 23 49.29 12.33 -36.84
C VAL A 23 48.04 11.71 -37.51
N ASP A 24 48.19 11.20 -38.73
CA ASP A 24 47.12 10.71 -39.62
C ASP A 24 46.98 9.15 -39.63
N PRO A 25 45.94 8.57 -40.28
CA PRO A 25 45.42 7.23 -39.90
C PRO A 25 45.86 6.01 -40.73
N MET A 26 45.83 4.85 -40.04
CA MET A 26 45.46 3.46 -40.42
C MET A 26 45.54 2.97 -41.89
N GLU A 27 46.22 1.82 -42.09
CA GLU A 27 45.74 0.75 -42.98
C GLU A 27 46.17 -0.67 -42.49
N THR A 28 45.97 -1.74 -43.29
CA THR A 28 45.63 -3.11 -42.82
C THR A 28 46.63 -4.23 -43.15
N ALA A 29 46.60 -5.35 -42.38
CA ALA A 29 46.83 -6.74 -42.83
C ALA A 29 46.52 -7.81 -41.74
N ASP A 30 46.20 -9.03 -42.19
CA ASP A 30 45.91 -10.29 -41.45
C ASP A 30 46.70 -11.43 -42.17
N PRO A 31 46.79 -12.71 -41.71
CA PRO A 31 46.44 -13.34 -40.43
C PRO A 31 47.63 -14.20 -39.85
N ALA A 32 47.37 -15.27 -39.09
CA ALA A 32 48.38 -16.10 -38.39
C ALA A 32 48.31 -17.62 -38.70
N GLU A 33 49.41 -18.39 -38.48
CA GLU A 33 49.35 -19.87 -38.35
C GLU A 33 50.61 -20.56 -37.72
N THR A 34 50.42 -21.80 -37.20
CA THR A 34 51.41 -22.87 -36.85
C THR A 34 52.34 -22.74 -35.61
N ALA A 35 52.88 -23.89 -35.14
CA ALA A 35 53.56 -24.09 -33.85
C ALA A 35 54.55 -25.28 -33.83
N GLU A 36 55.20 -25.53 -32.67
CA GLU A 36 56.12 -26.65 -32.30
C GLU A 36 57.54 -26.65 -32.95
N PRO A 37 58.55 -27.43 -32.45
CA PRO A 37 58.58 -28.36 -31.30
C PRO A 37 59.74 -28.13 -30.27
N VAL A 38 59.80 -28.95 -29.20
CA VAL A 38 61.00 -29.19 -28.35
C VAL A 38 61.06 -30.68 -27.95
N GLN A 39 62.25 -31.30 -27.86
CA GLN A 39 62.42 -32.76 -27.75
C GLN A 39 63.03 -33.29 -26.42
N THR A 40 62.38 -34.36 -25.94
CA THR A 40 62.79 -35.54 -25.14
C THR A 40 64.23 -35.74 -24.61
N GLY A 41 64.31 -36.35 -23.41
CA GLY A 41 65.50 -37.06 -22.87
C GLY A 41 65.16 -37.99 -21.68
N GLU A 42 65.25 -39.30 -21.90
CA GLU A 42 64.99 -40.45 -20.98
C GLU A 42 66.25 -41.36 -20.90
N PRO A 43 66.28 -42.60 -20.32
CA PRO A 43 65.28 -43.41 -19.55
C PRO A 43 65.80 -43.72 -18.12
N VAL A 44 65.54 -44.80 -17.34
CA VAL A 44 64.89 -46.15 -17.41
C VAL A 44 64.37 -46.50 -15.97
N GLU A 45 63.79 -47.64 -15.54
CA GLU A 45 63.58 -49.02 -16.05
C GLU A 45 62.07 -49.44 -15.95
N THR A 46 61.73 -50.74 -16.04
CA THR A 46 60.34 -51.28 -16.01
C THR A 46 60.16 -52.54 -15.14
N GLY A 47 58.90 -52.89 -14.83
CA GLY A 47 58.49 -54.16 -14.22
C GLY A 47 57.05 -54.54 -14.62
N ASP A 48 56.79 -55.83 -14.85
CA ASP A 48 55.65 -56.33 -15.66
C ASP A 48 54.37 -56.73 -14.85
N PRO A 49 53.21 -56.96 -15.52
CA PRO A 49 51.89 -56.68 -14.93
C PRO A 49 51.03 -57.86 -14.46
N MET A 50 50.08 -57.53 -13.59
CA MET A 50 48.81 -58.23 -13.30
C MET A 50 47.77 -57.13 -13.01
N GLY A 51 46.46 -57.22 -13.25
CA GLY A 51 45.60 -58.24 -13.86
C GLY A 51 44.15 -57.75 -13.71
N ALA A 52 43.23 -58.05 -14.64
CA ALA A 52 41.90 -57.42 -14.64
C ALA A 52 41.03 -57.86 -13.43
N GLY A 53 40.47 -56.89 -12.69
CA GLY A 53 39.55 -57.09 -11.57
C GLY A 53 38.20 -56.39 -11.80
N GLU A 54 37.15 -56.90 -11.16
CA GLU A 54 35.75 -56.53 -11.44
C GLU A 54 35.35 -55.14 -10.89
N PRO A 55 34.34 -54.46 -11.49
CA PRO A 55 33.84 -53.19 -10.98
C PRO A 55 33.07 -53.38 -9.66
N VAL A 56 33.52 -52.70 -8.61
CA VAL A 56 32.82 -52.63 -7.31
C VAL A 56 31.41 -52.05 -7.49
N GLN A 57 30.41 -52.72 -6.91
CA GLN A 57 29.01 -52.30 -6.99
C GLN A 57 28.70 -51.11 -6.08
N ALA A 58 27.71 -50.31 -6.46
CA ALA A 58 27.23 -49.18 -5.65
C ALA A 58 26.39 -49.68 -4.46
N GLY A 59 27.05 -49.91 -3.32
CA GLY A 59 26.42 -50.28 -2.04
C GLY A 59 26.99 -49.53 -0.84
N ASP A 60 28.30 -49.63 -0.62
CA ASP A 60 28.92 -49.37 0.69
C ASP A 60 29.35 -47.92 0.93
N PHE A 61 28.43 -46.97 0.71
CA PHE A 61 28.53 -45.58 1.19
C PHE A 61 27.28 -45.10 1.95
N ALA A 62 26.44 -46.03 2.39
CA ALA A 62 25.48 -45.76 3.47
C ALA A 62 26.21 -45.71 4.83
N GLU A 63 25.62 -45.00 5.81
CA GLU A 63 26.05 -44.98 7.22
C GLU A 63 27.42 -44.36 7.59
N MET A 64 27.83 -43.25 6.97
CA MET A 64 28.49 -42.17 7.74
C MET A 64 28.34 -40.78 7.11
N GLY A 65 27.21 -40.13 7.38
CA GLY A 65 26.96 -38.75 6.98
C GLY A 65 25.75 -38.17 7.71
N ASP A 66 26.00 -37.31 8.70
CA ASP A 66 24.95 -36.69 9.50
C ASP A 66 23.97 -35.95 8.58
N ALA A 67 22.72 -36.41 8.55
CA ALA A 67 21.65 -35.76 7.81
C ALA A 67 21.28 -34.46 8.53
N VAL A 68 22.00 -33.37 8.19
CA VAL A 68 21.71 -32.01 8.64
C VAL A 68 20.26 -31.69 8.30
N ARG A 69 19.37 -31.84 9.30
CA ARG A 69 17.94 -31.57 9.13
C ARG A 69 17.80 -30.12 8.70
N ALA A 70 17.23 -29.92 7.51
CA ALA A 70 17.00 -28.60 6.98
C ALA A 70 16.14 -27.80 7.98
N VAL A 71 16.64 -26.65 8.41
CA VAL A 71 15.88 -25.77 9.32
C VAL A 71 14.59 -25.32 8.64
N GLY A 72 13.51 -25.27 9.42
CA GLY A 72 12.21 -24.83 8.96
C GLY A 72 12.23 -23.39 8.48
N ARG A 73 11.24 -23.03 7.65
CA ARG A 73 11.09 -21.70 7.09
C ARG A 73 10.15 -20.84 7.93
N LEU A 74 10.54 -19.58 8.12
CA LEU A 74 9.71 -18.56 8.75
C LEU A 74 8.91 -17.80 7.70
N TRP A 75 7.60 -17.84 7.82
CA TRP A 75 6.68 -17.10 6.96
C TRP A 75 5.98 -15.99 7.76
N GLY A 76 6.14 -14.73 7.34
CA GLY A 76 5.27 -13.64 7.79
C GLY A 76 4.09 -13.54 6.85
N VAL A 77 2.86 -13.78 7.33
CA VAL A 77 1.68 -13.89 6.47
C VAL A 77 0.66 -12.81 6.81
N GLY A 78 0.39 -11.93 5.84
CA GLY A 78 -0.64 -10.91 5.90
C GLY A 78 -2.01 -11.50 5.60
N LEU A 79 -2.93 -11.36 6.56
CA LEU A 79 -4.29 -11.87 6.49
C LEU A 79 -5.29 -10.91 5.87
N GLY A 80 -4.86 -9.74 5.42
CA GLY A 80 -5.81 -8.74 4.94
C GLY A 80 -6.51 -7.98 6.08
N PRO A 81 -7.48 -7.12 5.76
CA PRO A 81 -8.08 -6.14 6.68
C PRO A 81 -8.94 -6.73 7.81
N GLY A 82 -9.54 -7.91 7.63
CA GLY A 82 -10.44 -8.51 8.61
C GLY A 82 -11.40 -9.55 8.03
N ASP A 83 -11.72 -9.48 6.74
CA ASP A 83 -12.46 -10.53 6.04
C ASP A 83 -11.51 -11.66 5.56
N PRO A 84 -11.80 -12.94 5.84
CA PRO A 84 -11.08 -14.09 5.26
C PRO A 84 -11.01 -14.06 3.73
N GLU A 85 -12.05 -13.59 3.04
CA GLU A 85 -12.09 -13.53 1.58
C GLU A 85 -11.13 -12.48 0.98
N LEU A 86 -10.44 -11.71 1.83
CA LEU A 86 -9.34 -10.80 1.46
C LEU A 86 -7.93 -11.31 1.85
N VAL A 87 -7.82 -12.54 2.37
CA VAL A 87 -6.54 -13.26 2.51
C VAL A 87 -6.03 -13.65 1.10
N THR A 88 -4.78 -13.35 0.76
CA THR A 88 -4.28 -13.72 -0.60
C THR A 88 -4.22 -15.23 -0.80
N LEU A 89 -4.43 -15.73 -2.03
CA LEU A 89 -4.39 -17.17 -2.33
C LEU A 89 -3.03 -17.82 -1.98
N LYS A 90 -1.92 -17.05 -2.04
CA LYS A 90 -0.61 -17.47 -1.52
C LYS A 90 -0.62 -17.66 -0.01
N ALA A 91 -1.25 -16.74 0.74
CA ALA A 91 -1.40 -16.84 2.19
C ALA A 91 -2.27 -18.05 2.57
N VAL A 92 -3.45 -18.21 1.97
CA VAL A 92 -4.34 -19.39 2.17
C VAL A 92 -3.57 -20.71 2.03
N ARG A 93 -2.82 -20.88 0.93
CA ARG A 93 -2.03 -22.09 0.67
C ARG A 93 -0.95 -22.35 1.73
N LEU A 94 -0.30 -21.31 2.24
CA LEU A 94 0.74 -21.46 3.26
C LEU A 94 0.17 -21.72 4.65
N ILE A 95 -0.95 -21.08 5.00
CA ILE A 95 -1.68 -21.33 6.25
C ILE A 95 -2.13 -22.78 6.29
N GLY A 96 -2.70 -23.34 5.22
CA GLY A 96 -3.08 -24.76 5.18
C GLY A 96 -1.89 -25.74 5.16
N ALA A 97 -0.71 -25.31 4.68
CA ALA A 97 0.46 -26.19 4.58
C ALA A 97 1.28 -26.27 5.88
N ALA A 98 1.53 -25.14 6.55
CA ALA A 98 2.51 -24.99 7.62
C ALA A 98 2.30 -25.97 8.80
N ASP A 99 3.38 -26.29 9.51
CA ASP A 99 3.32 -27.15 10.70
C ASP A 99 2.90 -26.38 11.95
N VAL A 100 3.27 -25.09 12.01
CA VAL A 100 3.07 -24.22 13.16
C VAL A 100 2.39 -22.92 12.73
N ILE A 101 1.29 -22.60 13.39
CA ILE A 101 0.52 -21.37 13.22
C ILE A 101 0.70 -20.50 14.47
N ALA A 102 1.53 -19.47 14.36
CA ALA A 102 1.80 -18.53 15.44
C ALA A 102 0.99 -17.24 15.26
N TYR A 103 0.31 -16.77 16.31
CA TYR A 103 -0.57 -15.60 16.23
C TYR A 103 -0.54 -14.77 17.51
N HIS A 104 -0.74 -13.46 17.36
CA HIS A 104 -0.75 -12.53 18.48
C HIS A 104 -2.12 -12.52 19.16
N SER A 105 -2.16 -12.43 20.48
CA SER A 105 -3.40 -12.30 21.27
C SER A 105 -3.22 -11.41 22.49
N ALA A 106 -4.32 -10.84 22.98
CA ALA A 106 -4.36 -10.24 24.30
C ALA A 106 -4.48 -11.34 25.38
N ARG A 107 -4.27 -10.99 26.66
CA ARG A 107 -4.31 -11.92 27.81
C ARG A 107 -5.55 -12.83 27.88
N HIS A 108 -6.67 -12.42 27.28
CA HIS A 108 -7.90 -13.22 27.17
C HIS A 108 -7.88 -14.33 26.09
N GLY A 109 -6.72 -14.68 25.52
CA GLY A 109 -6.54 -15.78 24.56
C GLY A 109 -7.01 -15.51 23.13
N ARG A 110 -8.20 -14.90 22.96
CA ARG A 110 -8.79 -14.57 21.65
C ARG A 110 -7.84 -13.73 20.79
N SER A 111 -7.75 -14.08 19.51
CA SER A 111 -6.95 -13.42 18.47
C SER A 111 -7.83 -13.13 17.24
N ILE A 112 -7.68 -11.94 16.64
CA ILE A 112 -8.39 -11.60 15.40
C ILE A 112 -7.71 -12.31 14.24
N ALA A 113 -6.37 -12.21 14.12
CA ALA A 113 -5.58 -12.98 13.17
C ALA A 113 -5.95 -14.47 13.11
N ARG A 114 -6.08 -15.15 14.27
CA ARG A 114 -6.49 -16.57 14.27
C ARG A 114 -7.90 -16.78 13.73
N GLY A 115 -8.86 -15.90 14.06
CA GLY A 115 -10.23 -15.99 13.55
C GLY A 115 -10.34 -15.73 12.04
N VAL A 116 -9.53 -14.81 11.49
CA VAL A 116 -9.47 -14.58 10.03
C VAL A 116 -8.81 -15.75 9.29
N ALA A 117 -7.83 -16.41 9.91
CA ALA A 117 -7.19 -17.60 9.36
C ALA A 117 -8.02 -18.90 9.50
N GLU A 118 -9.04 -18.91 10.37
CA GLU A 118 -9.78 -20.12 10.77
C GLU A 118 -10.33 -20.97 9.60
N PRO A 119 -10.91 -20.41 8.52
CA PRO A 119 -11.36 -21.18 7.36
C PRO A 119 -10.23 -21.89 6.58
N TYR A 120 -8.97 -21.59 6.87
CA TYR A 120 -7.78 -22.06 6.15
C TYR A 120 -6.83 -22.91 7.00
N LEU A 121 -7.14 -23.14 8.28
CA LEU A 121 -6.39 -24.02 9.17
C LEU A 121 -6.64 -25.50 8.83
N ARG A 122 -5.65 -26.37 9.09
CA ARG A 122 -5.81 -27.83 9.02
C ARG A 122 -5.71 -28.46 10.40
N ALA A 123 -6.38 -29.60 10.57
CA ALA A 123 -6.20 -30.44 11.76
C ALA A 123 -4.72 -30.87 11.93
N GLY A 124 -4.27 -30.98 13.18
CA GLY A 124 -2.91 -31.41 13.51
C GLY A 124 -1.83 -30.34 13.37
N GLN A 125 -2.19 -29.07 13.15
CA GLN A 125 -1.25 -27.95 13.27
C GLN A 125 -0.94 -27.64 14.74
N ILE A 126 0.29 -27.17 14.98
CA ILE A 126 0.70 -26.66 16.29
C ILE A 126 0.34 -25.17 16.37
N GLU A 127 -0.54 -24.80 17.30
CA GLU A 127 -0.93 -23.41 17.52
C GLU A 127 -0.02 -22.75 18.58
N GLU A 128 0.68 -21.68 18.20
CA GLU A 128 1.64 -20.95 19.05
C GLU A 128 1.11 -19.56 19.43
N PRO A 129 0.32 -19.43 20.52
CA PRO A 129 -0.22 -18.15 20.96
C PRO A 129 0.86 -17.23 21.52
N LEU A 130 1.01 -16.06 20.91
CA LEU A 130 1.94 -14.98 21.27
C LEU A 130 1.17 -13.94 22.11
N ILE A 131 0.91 -14.29 23.37
CA ILE A 131 0.10 -13.51 24.31
C ILE A 131 0.89 -12.28 24.77
N TYR A 132 0.43 -11.07 24.45
CA TYR A 132 1.08 -9.83 24.89
C TYR A 132 1.12 -9.69 26.42
N PRO A 133 2.25 -9.26 27.03
CA PRO A 133 2.37 -9.07 28.47
C PRO A 133 1.52 -7.88 28.94
N VAL A 134 1.49 -6.82 28.14
CA VAL A 134 0.62 -5.63 28.25
C VAL A 134 0.24 -5.17 26.85
N THR A 135 -0.93 -4.56 26.73
CA THR A 135 -1.51 -4.04 25.47
C THR A 135 -1.71 -2.52 25.52
N THR A 136 -2.24 -2.04 26.63
CA THR A 136 -2.69 -0.66 26.87
C THR A 136 -2.46 -0.20 28.31
N GLU A 137 -2.21 -1.16 29.20
CA GLU A 137 -2.06 -1.05 30.65
C GLU A 137 -0.66 -0.51 31.05
N THR A 138 -0.55 -0.03 32.30
CA THR A 138 0.74 0.20 32.95
C THR A 138 1.48 -1.11 33.24
N THR A 139 2.78 -1.05 33.54
CA THR A 139 3.57 -2.23 33.91
C THR A 139 4.68 -1.87 34.89
N ASP A 140 4.87 -2.74 35.88
CA ASP A 140 5.92 -2.66 36.90
C ASP A 140 7.27 -3.23 36.41
N HIS A 141 7.36 -3.61 35.13
CA HIS A 141 8.59 -4.09 34.50
C HIS A 141 9.69 -3.01 34.58
N PRO A 142 10.94 -3.33 34.96
CA PRO A 142 11.98 -2.33 35.23
C PRO A 142 12.40 -1.50 33.99
N GLY A 143 12.25 -2.05 32.79
CA GLY A 143 12.40 -1.30 31.53
C GLY A 143 11.13 -0.58 31.05
N GLY A 144 10.11 -0.48 31.90
CA GLY A 144 8.75 -0.03 31.57
C GLY A 144 8.10 -0.85 30.45
N TYR A 145 7.08 -0.27 29.81
CA TYR A 145 6.38 -0.83 28.64
C TYR A 145 7.34 -1.23 27.51
N ARG A 146 8.42 -0.46 27.30
CA ARG A 146 9.43 -0.75 26.28
C ARG A 146 10.15 -2.06 26.57
N GLY A 147 10.65 -2.25 27.80
CA GLY A 147 11.31 -3.47 28.23
C GLY A 147 10.39 -4.69 28.15
N ALA A 148 9.18 -4.59 28.69
CA ALA A 148 8.21 -5.70 28.68
C ALA A 148 7.90 -6.20 27.27
N ILE A 149 7.73 -5.29 26.30
CA ILE A 149 7.46 -5.63 24.90
C ILE A 149 8.70 -6.19 24.18
N ASP A 150 9.90 -5.62 24.41
CA ASP A 150 11.12 -6.12 23.75
C ASP A 150 11.61 -7.47 24.33
N GLU A 151 11.34 -7.76 25.61
CA GLU A 151 11.52 -9.09 26.23
C GLU A 151 10.49 -10.10 25.71
N PHE A 152 9.20 -9.73 25.64
CA PHE A 152 8.14 -10.56 25.05
C PHE A 152 8.53 -11.03 23.64
N TYR A 153 8.94 -10.12 22.76
CA TYR A 153 9.37 -10.49 21.42
C TYR A 153 10.66 -11.33 21.40
N ALA A 154 11.54 -11.21 22.40
CA ALA A 154 12.70 -12.10 22.53
C ALA A 154 12.27 -13.53 22.95
N THR A 155 11.33 -13.66 23.89
CA THR A 155 10.78 -14.96 24.31
C THR A 155 9.93 -15.61 23.22
N CYS A 156 9.13 -14.85 22.47
CA CYS A 156 8.44 -15.35 21.27
C CYS A 156 9.45 -15.81 20.21
N ALA A 157 10.52 -15.05 19.95
CA ALA A 157 11.57 -15.46 19.02
C ALA A 157 12.25 -16.78 19.46
N ARG A 158 12.53 -16.98 20.76
CA ARG A 158 13.05 -18.26 21.28
C ARG A 158 12.08 -19.43 21.10
N ARG A 159 10.77 -19.23 21.31
CA ARG A 159 9.74 -20.25 21.05
C ARG A 159 9.71 -20.65 19.58
N LEU A 160 9.56 -19.69 18.67
CA LEU A 160 9.50 -19.96 17.23
C LEU A 160 10.82 -20.54 16.69
N ALA A 161 11.97 -20.13 17.24
CA ALA A 161 13.26 -20.74 16.95
C ALA A 161 13.27 -22.25 17.24
N ALA A 162 12.72 -22.72 18.37
CA ALA A 162 12.65 -24.15 18.69
C ALA A 162 11.72 -24.97 17.77
N HIS A 163 10.87 -24.32 16.97
CA HIS A 163 10.12 -24.96 15.88
C HIS A 163 10.97 -25.06 14.61
N LEU A 164 11.60 -23.94 14.23
CA LEU A 164 12.45 -23.83 13.03
C LEU A 164 13.73 -24.69 13.13
N ASP A 165 14.41 -24.68 14.29
CA ASP A 165 15.56 -25.55 14.61
C ASP A 165 15.19 -27.05 14.58
N ALA A 166 13.91 -27.38 14.78
CA ALA A 166 13.38 -28.74 14.67
C ALA A 166 12.89 -29.11 13.26
N GLY A 167 13.11 -28.25 12.26
CA GLY A 167 12.74 -28.47 10.86
C GLY A 167 11.27 -28.20 10.51
N ARG A 168 10.49 -27.53 11.37
CA ARG A 168 9.06 -27.26 11.16
C ARG A 168 8.82 -25.89 10.52
N ASP A 169 7.94 -25.83 9.52
CA ASP A 169 7.59 -24.56 8.86
C ASP A 169 6.63 -23.74 9.75
N VAL A 170 7.01 -22.48 10.02
CA VAL A 170 6.29 -21.59 10.95
C VAL A 170 5.66 -20.43 10.18
N VAL A 171 4.32 -20.40 10.14
CA VAL A 171 3.54 -19.24 9.69
C VAL A 171 3.20 -18.36 10.89
N VAL A 172 3.68 -17.12 10.86
CA VAL A 172 3.29 -16.06 11.78
C VAL A 172 2.21 -15.21 11.13
N LEU A 173 1.00 -15.27 11.70
CA LEU A 173 -0.15 -14.52 11.26
C LEU A 173 -0.08 -13.05 11.70
N CYS A 174 -0.46 -12.15 10.79
CA CYS A 174 -0.58 -10.72 11.05
C CYS A 174 -1.83 -10.15 10.35
N GLU A 175 -2.65 -9.40 11.08
CA GLU A 175 -3.72 -8.58 10.49
C GLU A 175 -3.13 -7.53 9.54
N GLY A 176 -3.81 -7.26 8.43
CA GLY A 176 -3.36 -6.38 7.35
C GLY A 176 -2.18 -6.98 6.59
N ASP A 177 -1.04 -6.27 6.64
CA ASP A 177 0.22 -6.67 6.02
C ASP A 177 1.35 -6.74 7.08
N PRO A 178 2.27 -7.73 7.01
CA PRO A 178 3.20 -8.00 8.10
C PRO A 178 4.25 -6.92 8.37
N LEU A 179 4.50 -6.02 7.42
CA LEU A 179 5.57 -5.02 7.46
C LEU A 179 5.04 -3.57 7.38
N PHE A 180 3.83 -3.38 6.86
CA PHE A 180 3.02 -2.17 6.96
C PHE A 180 2.48 -2.01 8.41
N TYR A 181 3.32 -1.48 9.30
CA TYR A 181 3.05 -1.31 10.74
C TYR A 181 2.72 -2.58 11.55
N GLY A 182 2.70 -3.78 10.95
CA GLY A 182 2.38 -5.05 11.61
C GLY A 182 3.26 -5.41 12.83
N SER A 183 2.85 -6.42 13.59
CA SER A 183 3.61 -6.96 14.73
C SER A 183 4.77 -7.87 14.28
N TYR A 184 4.56 -8.65 13.21
CA TYR A 184 5.54 -9.60 12.67
C TYR A 184 6.94 -9.00 12.45
N MET A 185 7.06 -7.72 12.07
CA MET A 185 8.37 -7.09 11.87
C MET A 185 9.32 -7.17 13.09
N HIS A 186 8.79 -7.32 14.32
CA HIS A 186 9.60 -7.51 15.53
C HIS A 186 10.24 -8.90 15.61
N LEU A 187 9.54 -9.92 15.10
CA LEU A 187 10.00 -11.31 14.98
C LEU A 187 10.91 -11.46 13.76
N HIS A 188 10.54 -10.87 12.62
CA HIS A 188 11.35 -10.84 11.41
C HIS A 188 12.78 -10.32 11.69
N LYS A 189 12.90 -9.17 12.36
CA LYS A 189 14.22 -8.59 12.75
C LYS A 189 15.02 -9.50 13.70
N ARG A 190 14.34 -10.34 14.50
CA ARG A 190 14.94 -11.29 15.46
C ARG A 190 15.25 -12.67 14.86
N LEU A 191 14.67 -13.06 13.72
CA LEU A 191 14.74 -14.43 13.17
C LEU A 191 15.23 -14.54 11.72
N ALA A 192 14.94 -13.56 10.85
CA ALA A 192 15.31 -13.54 9.43
C ALA A 192 16.82 -13.29 9.16
N HIS A 193 17.65 -13.58 10.16
CA HIS A 193 19.11 -13.62 10.07
C HIS A 193 19.68 -14.99 10.49
N ARG A 194 18.84 -15.89 11.04
CA ARG A 194 19.16 -17.30 11.35
C ARG A 194 18.49 -18.26 10.38
N TYR A 195 17.28 -17.94 9.91
CA TYR A 195 16.42 -18.87 9.17
C TYR A 195 16.07 -18.35 7.78
N PRO A 196 15.82 -19.24 6.81
CA PRO A 196 15.09 -18.90 5.60
C PRO A 196 13.77 -18.22 5.99
N ALA A 197 13.62 -16.96 5.62
CA ALA A 197 12.46 -16.15 6.00
C ALA A 197 11.87 -15.46 4.76
N GLU A 198 10.56 -15.50 4.62
CA GLU A 198 9.83 -14.86 3.53
C GLU A 198 8.59 -14.15 4.05
N VAL A 199 8.13 -13.13 3.34
CA VAL A 199 6.92 -12.38 3.66
C VAL A 199 5.91 -12.51 2.54
N VAL A 200 4.70 -12.90 2.91
CA VAL A 200 3.51 -12.81 2.07
C VAL A 200 2.73 -11.57 2.51
N PRO A 201 2.82 -10.48 1.74
CA PRO A 201 2.09 -9.25 2.03
C PRO A 201 0.57 -9.43 1.85
N GLY A 202 -0.21 -8.55 2.49
CA GLY A 202 -1.68 -8.65 2.56
C GLY A 202 -2.40 -7.36 2.18
N VAL A 203 -3.71 -7.45 1.93
CA VAL A 203 -4.55 -6.27 1.66
C VAL A 203 -4.57 -5.37 2.90
N THR A 204 -4.35 -4.06 2.73
CA THR A 204 -4.26 -3.15 3.87
C THR A 204 -5.62 -2.66 4.35
N SER A 205 -5.69 -2.25 5.62
CA SER A 205 -6.84 -1.52 6.17
C SER A 205 -7.10 -0.20 5.44
N VAL A 206 -6.11 0.36 4.73
CA VAL A 206 -6.25 1.57 3.91
C VAL A 206 -7.03 1.28 2.63
N SER A 207 -6.61 0.25 1.86
CA SER A 207 -7.37 -0.27 0.72
C SER A 207 -8.81 -0.61 1.10
N ALA A 208 -8.97 -1.37 2.17
CA ALA A 208 -10.28 -1.82 2.63
C ALA A 208 -11.18 -0.68 3.10
N ALA A 209 -10.62 0.36 3.74
CA ALA A 209 -11.40 1.53 4.15
C ALA A 209 -11.80 2.42 2.97
N SER A 210 -11.01 2.48 1.89
CA SER A 210 -11.42 3.12 0.63
C SER A 210 -12.56 2.38 -0.05
N ALA A 211 -12.45 1.05 -0.16
CA ALA A 211 -13.52 0.21 -0.70
C ALA A 211 -14.81 0.34 0.13
N ALA A 212 -14.70 0.28 1.46
CA ALA A 212 -15.79 0.48 2.41
C ALA A 212 -16.49 1.85 2.29
N LEU A 213 -15.73 2.90 1.99
CA LEU A 213 -16.23 4.26 1.82
C LEU A 213 -16.92 4.46 0.45
N GLY A 214 -16.69 3.57 -0.53
CA GLY A 214 -17.23 3.70 -1.89
C GLY A 214 -16.70 4.91 -2.67
N ARG A 215 -15.60 5.53 -2.22
CA ARG A 215 -15.01 6.75 -2.82
C ARG A 215 -13.52 6.53 -3.11
N PRO A 216 -13.00 7.07 -4.23
CA PRO A 216 -11.58 7.08 -4.51
C PRO A 216 -10.75 7.66 -3.35
N LEU A 217 -9.79 6.87 -2.87
CA LEU A 217 -8.81 7.35 -1.90
C LEU A 217 -7.79 8.31 -2.54
N VAL A 218 -7.45 8.07 -3.80
CA VAL A 218 -6.40 8.79 -4.54
C VAL A 218 -6.81 8.87 -6.00
N GLU A 219 -6.84 10.06 -6.57
CA GLU A 219 -7.12 10.29 -7.99
C GLU A 219 -5.88 10.82 -8.71
N GLY A 220 -5.90 10.92 -10.06
CA GLY A 220 -4.67 10.90 -10.88
C GLY A 220 -3.56 11.87 -10.46
N GLU A 221 -3.96 13.07 -10.05
CA GLU A 221 -3.13 14.16 -9.54
C GLU A 221 -3.00 14.15 -8.00
N GLU A 222 -2.88 13.01 -7.31
CA GLU A 222 -2.86 12.99 -5.82
C GLU A 222 -1.67 12.25 -5.18
N THR A 223 -1.42 12.58 -3.90
CA THR A 223 -0.40 11.98 -3.04
C THR A 223 -1.09 11.48 -1.78
N LEU A 224 -1.02 10.18 -1.52
CA LEU A 224 -1.54 9.59 -0.30
C LEU A 224 -0.50 9.66 0.82
N THR A 225 -0.86 10.24 1.96
CA THR A 225 -0.03 10.28 3.18
C THR A 225 -0.54 9.29 4.22
N VAL A 226 0.30 8.36 4.69
CA VAL A 226 -0.13 7.27 5.59
C VAL A 226 0.54 7.37 6.97
N LEU A 227 -0.26 7.66 8.00
CA LEU A 227 0.20 8.05 9.33
C LEU A 227 -0.34 7.08 10.42
N PRO A 228 0.42 6.80 11.50
CA PRO A 228 -0.11 6.18 12.69
C PRO A 228 -0.70 7.25 13.62
N GLY A 229 -1.93 7.05 14.10
CA GLY A 229 -2.59 7.94 15.06
C GLY A 229 -1.94 8.02 16.45
N THR A 230 -0.79 7.37 16.64
CA THR A 230 0.04 7.44 17.86
C THR A 230 1.12 8.52 17.80
N LEU A 231 1.16 9.32 16.73
CA LEU A 231 1.99 10.53 16.65
C LEU A 231 1.44 11.64 17.57
N PRO A 232 2.28 12.60 18.00
CA PRO A 232 1.83 13.82 18.68
C PRO A 232 0.79 14.61 17.86
N ALA A 233 -0.13 15.30 18.55
CA ALA A 233 -1.29 15.99 17.93
C ALA A 233 -0.88 17.15 17.00
N ASP A 234 0.18 17.86 17.36
CA ASP A 234 0.85 18.88 16.57
C ASP A 234 1.52 18.29 15.33
N VAL A 235 2.35 17.25 15.49
CA VAL A 235 3.00 16.54 14.36
C VAL A 235 1.98 15.94 13.39
N LEU A 236 0.82 15.48 13.88
CA LEU A 236 -0.31 15.09 13.04
C LEU A 236 -0.94 16.29 12.32
N ALA A 237 -1.23 17.38 13.03
CA ALA A 237 -1.87 18.56 12.46
C ALA A 237 -1.02 19.15 11.31
N ASP A 238 0.29 19.31 11.52
CA ASP A 238 1.22 19.86 10.53
C ASP A 238 1.31 18.97 9.28
N ARG A 239 1.33 17.64 9.47
CA ARG A 239 1.35 16.66 8.36
C ARG A 239 0.02 16.58 7.61
N LEU A 240 -1.11 16.82 8.28
CA LEU A 240 -2.44 16.84 7.67
C LEU A 240 -2.73 18.17 6.95
N ALA A 241 -2.17 19.28 7.43
CA ALA A 241 -2.25 20.63 6.86
C ALA A 241 -1.53 20.75 5.51
N ALA A 242 -0.62 19.83 5.18
CA ALA A 242 -0.01 19.73 3.85
C ALA A 242 -1.02 19.42 2.71
N GLY A 243 -2.26 19.04 3.04
CA GLY A 243 -3.34 18.83 2.07
C GLY A 243 -3.34 17.45 1.39
N GLY A 244 -4.31 17.23 0.50
CA GLY A 244 -4.47 15.99 -0.26
C GLY A 244 -4.94 14.77 0.58
N PRO A 245 -5.04 13.58 -0.03
CA PRO A 245 -5.50 12.39 0.67
C PRO A 245 -4.59 11.91 1.79
N ALA A 246 -5.21 11.38 2.85
CA ALA A 246 -4.48 10.81 3.97
C ALA A 246 -5.23 9.68 4.67
N ALA A 247 -4.49 8.79 5.32
CA ALA A 247 -5.04 7.71 6.11
C ALA A 247 -4.33 7.65 7.48
N VAL A 248 -5.07 7.85 8.57
CA VAL A 248 -4.54 7.83 9.95
C VAL A 248 -5.01 6.55 10.65
N LEU A 249 -4.10 5.60 10.86
CA LEU A 249 -4.40 4.27 11.36
C LEU A 249 -4.43 4.19 12.90
N LYS A 250 -5.15 3.19 13.43
CA LYS A 250 -5.11 2.77 14.85
C LYS A 250 -5.63 3.85 15.79
N LEU A 251 -6.83 4.38 15.52
CA LEU A 251 -7.40 5.47 16.32
C LEU A 251 -7.62 5.00 17.77
N GLY A 252 -8.67 4.23 18.05
CA GLY A 252 -8.95 3.74 19.40
C GLY A 252 -8.82 4.84 20.47
N ARG A 253 -7.96 4.60 21.48
CA ARG A 253 -7.63 5.59 22.53
C ARG A 253 -7.03 6.91 22.03
N THR A 254 -6.46 6.97 20.83
CA THR A 254 -5.89 8.21 20.26
C THR A 254 -6.88 9.00 19.42
N PHE A 255 -8.12 8.49 19.21
CA PHE A 255 -9.14 9.14 18.40
C PHE A 255 -9.34 10.62 18.74
N GLY A 256 -9.41 10.98 20.03
CA GLY A 256 -9.54 12.37 20.47
C GLY A 256 -8.41 13.27 19.98
N SER A 257 -7.17 12.79 20.03
CA SER A 257 -5.98 13.51 19.56
C SER A 257 -5.91 13.60 18.02
N VAL A 258 -6.32 12.55 17.30
CA VAL A 258 -6.44 12.59 15.83
C VAL A 258 -7.55 13.56 15.40
N ARG A 259 -8.67 13.59 16.12
CA ARG A 259 -9.77 14.54 15.88
C ARG A 259 -9.36 16.00 16.17
N GLU A 260 -8.59 16.23 17.23
CA GLU A 260 -7.97 17.55 17.51
C GLU A 260 -7.00 17.95 16.39
N ALA A 261 -6.12 17.04 15.95
CA ALA A 261 -5.17 17.30 14.88
C ALA A 261 -5.86 17.65 13.56
N LEU A 262 -6.93 16.94 13.20
CA LEU A 262 -7.77 17.23 12.03
C LEU A 262 -8.52 18.56 12.17
N ALA A 263 -8.95 18.95 13.38
CA ALA A 263 -9.54 20.25 13.62
C ALA A 263 -8.51 21.38 13.47
N ARG A 264 -7.32 21.21 14.05
CA ARG A 264 -6.19 22.15 13.96
C ARG A 264 -5.64 22.32 12.54
N SER A 265 -5.66 21.25 11.73
CA SER A 265 -5.31 21.33 10.31
C SER A 265 -6.43 21.91 9.44
N GLY A 266 -7.62 22.18 9.99
CA GLY A 266 -8.80 22.69 9.27
C GLY A 266 -9.57 21.63 8.47
N ARG A 267 -9.24 20.33 8.60
CA ARG A 267 -9.68 19.25 7.70
C ARG A 267 -10.68 18.26 8.31
N LEU A 268 -11.14 18.50 9.54
CA LEU A 268 -12.08 17.62 10.24
C LEU A 268 -13.40 17.39 9.46
N ALA A 269 -13.88 18.38 8.70
CA ALA A 269 -15.09 18.26 7.89
C ALA A 269 -14.92 17.38 6.63
N GLU A 270 -13.69 17.20 6.14
CA GLU A 270 -13.38 16.29 5.03
C GLU A 270 -13.25 14.82 5.49
N ALA A 271 -12.97 14.61 6.79
CA ALA A 271 -12.50 13.34 7.31
C ALA A 271 -13.64 12.34 7.57
N TRP A 272 -13.42 11.11 7.10
CA TRP A 272 -14.29 9.96 7.32
C TRP A 272 -13.70 9.02 8.35
N TYR A 273 -14.56 8.42 9.14
CA TYR A 273 -14.28 7.35 10.06
C TYR A 273 -14.67 6.02 9.44
N VAL A 274 -13.78 5.04 9.48
CA VAL A 274 -14.10 3.64 9.16
C VAL A 274 -13.58 2.74 10.28
N GLU A 275 -14.43 1.86 10.81
CA GLU A 275 -13.99 0.75 11.66
C GLU A 275 -14.29 -0.60 11.04
N ARG A 276 -13.45 -1.59 11.39
CA ARG A 276 -13.63 -3.01 11.05
C ARG A 276 -13.92 -3.25 9.56
N ALA A 277 -13.27 -2.47 8.70
CA ALA A 277 -13.46 -2.48 7.25
C ALA A 277 -13.41 -3.91 6.68
N SER A 278 -14.19 -4.16 5.62
CA SER A 278 -14.54 -5.47 5.04
C SER A 278 -15.41 -6.40 5.90
N THR A 279 -15.38 -6.33 7.23
CA THR A 279 -16.14 -7.28 8.06
C THR A 279 -17.64 -6.96 8.13
N GLY A 280 -18.47 -7.97 8.42
CA GLY A 280 -19.89 -7.80 8.78
C GLY A 280 -20.17 -7.01 10.07
N ARG A 281 -19.18 -6.29 10.62
CA ARG A 281 -19.34 -5.28 11.68
C ARG A 281 -18.75 -3.91 11.28
N GLN A 282 -18.55 -3.68 9.99
CA GLN A 282 -18.07 -2.41 9.45
C GLN A 282 -19.04 -1.26 9.77
N ARG A 283 -18.48 -0.12 10.17
CA ARG A 283 -19.19 1.17 10.28
C ARG A 283 -18.39 2.25 9.55
N VAL A 284 -19.10 3.07 8.79
CA VAL A 284 -18.57 4.25 8.07
C VAL A 284 -19.39 5.46 8.50
N ALA A 285 -18.74 6.58 8.82
CA ALA A 285 -19.40 7.81 9.27
C ALA A 285 -18.52 9.06 9.04
N PRO A 286 -19.06 10.29 9.03
CA PRO A 286 -18.27 11.51 9.14
C PRO A 286 -17.50 11.52 10.48
N LEU A 287 -16.21 11.80 10.47
CA LEU A 287 -15.37 11.66 11.68
C LEU A 287 -15.74 12.65 12.79
N ALA A 288 -16.24 13.82 12.43
CA ALA A 288 -16.74 14.84 13.36
C ALA A 288 -17.89 14.33 14.25
N GLU A 289 -18.70 13.39 13.76
CA GLU A 289 -19.93 12.90 14.39
C GLU A 289 -19.73 11.67 15.29
N VAL A 290 -18.51 11.10 15.30
CA VAL A 290 -18.22 9.87 16.06
C VAL A 290 -17.86 10.20 17.52
N ASP A 291 -18.52 9.50 18.44
CA ASP A 291 -18.23 9.53 19.88
C ASP A 291 -16.86 8.87 20.17
N PRO A 292 -15.87 9.59 20.75
CA PRO A 292 -14.59 9.02 21.16
C PRO A 292 -14.69 7.81 22.09
N ALA A 293 -15.78 7.64 22.85
CA ALA A 293 -15.95 6.54 23.79
C ALA A 293 -16.20 5.18 23.12
N GLU A 294 -16.74 5.16 21.90
CA GLU A 294 -17.08 3.92 21.18
C GLU A 294 -15.92 3.34 20.35
N VAL A 295 -14.90 4.15 20.06
CA VAL A 295 -13.93 3.86 18.99
C VAL A 295 -12.99 2.69 19.34
N PRO A 296 -13.01 1.57 18.58
CA PRO A 296 -12.12 0.44 18.80
C PRO A 296 -10.74 0.67 18.15
N TYR A 297 -9.74 -0.13 18.52
CA TYR A 297 -8.40 -0.08 17.92
C TYR A 297 -8.39 -0.32 16.39
N PHE A 298 -9.28 -1.18 15.90
CA PHE A 298 -9.44 -1.51 14.48
C PHE A 298 -10.30 -0.45 13.76
N SER A 299 -9.84 0.79 13.83
CA SER A 299 -10.43 1.97 13.18
C SER A 299 -9.35 2.83 12.51
N ILE A 300 -9.78 3.60 11.51
CA ILE A 300 -8.94 4.41 10.65
C ILE A 300 -9.69 5.68 10.24
N ALA A 301 -8.97 6.81 10.24
CA ALA A 301 -9.46 8.05 9.67
C ALA A 301 -9.03 8.13 8.20
N VAL A 302 -9.95 8.46 7.31
CA VAL A 302 -9.72 8.54 5.86
C VAL A 302 -10.09 9.93 5.38
N LEU A 303 -9.10 10.64 4.85
CA LEU A 303 -9.30 11.79 3.98
C LEU A 303 -9.19 11.26 2.54
N PRO A 304 -10.32 11.01 1.84
CA PRO A 304 -10.32 10.56 0.44
C PRO A 304 -9.87 11.70 -0.49
N SER A 305 -9.91 11.44 -1.80
CA SER A 305 -9.79 12.50 -2.82
C SER A 305 -10.79 13.64 -2.56
N PRO A 306 -10.34 14.91 -2.54
CA PRO A 306 -11.22 16.07 -2.61
C PRO A 306 -12.00 16.17 -3.93
N ALA A 307 -11.51 15.59 -5.03
CA ALA A 307 -12.24 15.51 -6.29
C ALA A 307 -13.43 14.54 -6.22
N ALA A 308 -13.32 13.48 -5.40
CA ALA A 308 -14.39 12.52 -5.11
C ALA A 308 -15.54 13.09 -4.26
N GLN A 309 -15.71 14.41 -4.16
CA GLN A 309 -16.92 15.00 -3.59
C GLN A 309 -18.07 14.86 -4.61
N PRO A 310 -19.20 14.21 -4.27
CA PRO A 310 -20.34 14.20 -5.16
C PRO A 310 -20.80 15.64 -5.41
N ALA A 311 -20.99 16.00 -6.68
CA ALA A 311 -21.37 17.36 -7.07
C ALA A 311 -22.56 17.82 -6.22
N SER A 312 -22.36 18.90 -5.46
CA SER A 312 -23.35 19.37 -4.48
C SER A 312 -24.65 19.73 -5.21
N ARG A 313 -25.66 18.86 -5.12
CA ARG A 313 -27.00 19.13 -5.65
C ARG A 313 -27.43 20.51 -5.11
N PRO A 314 -27.73 21.50 -5.97
CA PRO A 314 -28.10 22.82 -5.50
C PRO A 314 -29.23 22.68 -4.48
N ALA A 315 -29.01 23.21 -3.28
CA ALA A 315 -29.99 23.09 -2.21
C ALA A 315 -31.31 23.70 -2.70
N LEU A 316 -32.34 22.85 -2.86
CA LEU A 316 -33.68 23.31 -3.22
C LEU A 316 -34.11 24.30 -2.15
N ALA A 317 -34.10 25.58 -2.52
CA ALA A 317 -34.43 26.67 -1.62
C ALA A 317 -35.82 26.38 -1.03
N ARG A 318 -35.91 26.37 0.31
CA ARG A 318 -37.17 26.06 1.01
C ARG A 318 -38.23 27.02 0.51
N GLY A 319 -39.18 26.51 -0.28
CA GLY A 319 -40.12 27.34 -1.01
C GLY A 319 -40.94 28.22 -0.07
N ALA A 320 -40.96 29.53 -0.33
CA ALA A 320 -42.01 30.37 0.22
C ALA A 320 -43.36 29.82 -0.26
N GLY A 321 -44.30 29.64 0.67
CA GLY A 321 -45.50 28.85 0.41
C GLY A 321 -46.40 29.43 -0.68
N VAL A 322 -46.63 28.66 -1.74
CA VAL A 322 -47.75 28.86 -2.67
C VAL A 322 -48.64 27.63 -2.57
N GLY A 323 -49.80 27.78 -1.93
CA GLY A 323 -50.77 26.70 -1.81
C GLY A 323 -51.47 26.45 -3.16
N VAL A 324 -51.47 25.21 -3.63
CA VAL A 324 -52.25 24.76 -4.77
C VAL A 324 -53.19 23.65 -4.30
N ALA A 325 -54.49 23.81 -4.56
CA ALA A 325 -55.51 22.86 -4.12
C ALA A 325 -55.43 21.55 -4.91
N VAL A 326 -55.64 20.42 -4.22
CA VAL A 326 -55.74 19.10 -4.86
C VAL A 326 -57.13 18.95 -5.48
N ALA A 327 -57.19 18.72 -6.78
CA ALA A 327 -58.40 18.32 -7.51
C ALA A 327 -58.15 16.96 -8.18
N ASN A 328 -59.08 16.02 -8.00
CA ASN A 328 -58.96 14.67 -8.53
C ASN A 328 -59.27 14.63 -10.04
N GLY A 329 -58.45 13.91 -10.81
CA GLY A 329 -58.63 13.67 -12.25
C GLY A 329 -58.09 12.30 -12.65
N ALA A 330 -58.75 11.64 -13.63
CA ALA A 330 -58.44 10.28 -14.07
C ALA A 330 -57.31 10.23 -15.13
N PRO A 331 -56.62 9.09 -15.32
CA PRO A 331 -55.45 8.99 -16.19
C PRO A 331 -55.79 8.88 -17.68
N GLY A 332 -54.95 9.45 -18.55
CA GLY A 332 -55.09 9.26 -20.00
C GLY A 332 -53.99 9.90 -20.86
N GLN A 333 -53.30 9.04 -21.62
CA GLN A 333 -52.58 9.30 -22.88
C GLN A 333 -51.24 10.06 -22.84
N ASP A 334 -50.32 9.57 -23.68
CA ASP A 334 -48.92 9.97 -23.84
C ASP A 334 -48.64 10.19 -25.34
N PRO A 335 -48.17 11.38 -25.77
CA PRO A 335 -47.82 11.63 -27.17
C PRO A 335 -46.39 12.17 -27.37
N LEU A 336 -45.55 11.41 -28.09
CA LEU A 336 -44.96 11.87 -29.38
C LEU A 336 -44.02 10.83 -30.02
N VAL A 337 -44.53 10.11 -31.03
CA VAL A 337 -43.71 9.35 -32.00
C VAL A 337 -44.07 9.81 -33.41
N ALA A 338 -43.31 10.76 -33.97
CA ALA A 338 -43.34 11.11 -35.40
C ALA A 338 -42.17 12.02 -35.82
N ALA A 339 -41.17 11.47 -36.54
CA ALA A 339 -40.44 12.11 -37.67
C ALA A 339 -39.10 11.39 -37.97
N MET A 340 -39.06 10.51 -38.98
CA MET A 340 -37.81 10.05 -39.63
C MET A 340 -38.06 9.77 -41.12
N ARG A 341 -36.99 9.83 -41.92
CA ARG A 341 -36.96 9.81 -43.41
C ARG A 341 -37.40 11.17 -43.98
N THR A 342 -36.74 11.73 -45.00
CA THR A 342 -36.27 11.12 -46.25
C THR A 342 -34.74 11.06 -46.46
N LYS A 343 -34.34 10.52 -47.63
CA LYS A 343 -32.99 10.25 -48.12
C LYS A 343 -32.34 11.47 -48.80
N GLY A 344 -31.00 11.45 -48.91
CA GLY A 344 -30.23 12.19 -49.91
C GLY A 344 -28.76 11.73 -49.93
N GLU A 345 -28.32 11.13 -51.04
CA GLU A 345 -26.90 11.04 -51.40
C GLU A 345 -26.47 12.41 -52.02
N ASP A 346 -25.23 12.90 -51.89
CA ASP A 346 -24.11 12.64 -52.80
C ASP A 346 -22.80 13.33 -52.32
N GLY A 347 -21.64 12.89 -52.83
CA GLY A 347 -20.66 13.83 -53.41
C GLY A 347 -19.59 14.55 -52.56
N SER A 348 -18.41 13.93 -52.48
CA SER A 348 -17.06 14.57 -52.45
C SER A 348 -16.49 15.16 -51.14
N VAL A 349 -15.14 15.23 -51.11
CA VAL A 349 -14.30 15.58 -49.96
C VAL A 349 -13.91 17.06 -49.96
N ARG A 350 -13.87 17.71 -48.77
CA ARG A 350 -12.97 18.83 -48.49
C ARG A 350 -12.59 18.94 -47.01
N ASP A 351 -11.31 19.20 -46.76
CA ASP A 351 -10.72 19.46 -45.44
C ASP A 351 -11.28 20.75 -44.83
N ARG A 352 -11.47 20.76 -43.50
CA ARG A 352 -11.44 21.99 -42.70
C ARG A 352 -11.11 21.70 -41.23
N ARG A 353 -9.97 22.21 -40.77
CA ARG A 353 -9.60 22.29 -39.35
C ARG A 353 -10.35 23.43 -38.64
N GLN A 354 -10.59 23.22 -37.34
CA GLN A 354 -10.75 24.22 -36.27
C GLN A 354 -11.92 25.22 -36.30
N ALA A 355 -12.16 25.77 -35.10
CA ALA A 355 -13.22 26.70 -34.67
C ALA A 355 -14.67 26.11 -34.70
N GLY A 356 -15.43 26.18 -33.61
CA GLY A 356 -15.08 26.59 -32.24
C GLY A 356 -16.30 26.77 -31.33
N TYR A 357 -16.08 26.87 -30.03
CA TYR A 357 -17.09 27.34 -29.05
C TYR A 357 -16.50 28.52 -28.27
N ALA A 358 -17.16 29.67 -28.29
CA ALA A 358 -16.69 30.89 -27.65
C ALA A 358 -17.84 31.85 -27.29
N THR A 359 -18.31 31.77 -26.05
CA THR A 359 -19.12 32.79 -25.35
C THR A 359 -18.95 32.56 -23.84
N SER A 360 -18.88 33.59 -22.98
CA SER A 360 -18.79 35.03 -23.22
C SER A 360 -18.03 35.74 -22.08
N HIS A 361 -17.32 36.82 -22.39
CA HIS A 361 -16.73 37.68 -21.36
C HIS A 361 -17.76 38.66 -20.79
N ARG A 362 -17.60 38.99 -19.50
CA ARG A 362 -17.67 40.40 -19.07
C ARG A 362 -16.54 40.72 -18.10
N LYS A 363 -16.02 41.94 -18.18
CA LYS A 363 -14.94 42.45 -17.34
C LYS A 363 -15.52 43.15 -16.11
N THR A 364 -14.92 42.92 -14.96
CA THR A 364 -14.51 43.98 -14.03
C THR A 364 -13.06 43.70 -13.65
N ALA A 365 -12.25 44.74 -13.57
CA ALA A 365 -10.86 44.66 -13.15
C ALA A 365 -10.50 45.97 -12.48
N GLU A 366 -10.02 45.93 -11.24
CA GLU A 366 -9.33 47.04 -10.61
C GLU A 366 -8.51 46.52 -9.42
N ASN A 367 -7.31 47.10 -9.28
CA ASN A 367 -6.47 47.19 -8.08
C ASN A 367 -6.21 45.92 -7.24
N TRP A 368 -5.03 45.32 -7.44
CA TRP A 368 -4.04 45.15 -6.36
C TRP A 368 -2.62 45.23 -6.93
N SER A 369 -1.89 46.28 -6.55
CA SER A 369 -0.47 46.46 -6.79
C SER A 369 0.11 47.23 -5.61
N GLU A 370 1.42 47.07 -5.35
CA GLU A 370 2.13 47.55 -4.15
C GLU A 370 1.75 46.76 -2.86
N ALA A 371 2.65 46.53 -1.90
CA ALA A 371 4.05 46.93 -1.81
C ALA A 371 4.93 45.76 -1.29
N ALA A 372 6.22 45.81 -1.64
CA ALA A 372 7.27 45.00 -1.02
C ALA A 372 8.59 45.79 -0.97
N THR A 373 9.47 45.46 -0.02
CA THR A 373 10.81 46.04 0.23
C THR A 373 10.86 47.25 1.19
N VAL A 374 12.03 47.44 1.80
CA VAL A 374 12.40 48.38 2.90
C VAL A 374 12.03 47.84 4.29
N ALA A 375 12.95 47.66 5.26
CA ALA A 375 14.40 47.99 5.31
C ALA A 375 15.25 46.86 5.89
N ALA A 376 16.57 46.96 5.70
CA ALA A 376 17.58 46.22 6.46
C ALA A 376 18.71 47.18 6.89
N GLY A 377 19.30 46.93 8.08
CA GLY A 377 20.54 47.60 8.53
C GLY A 377 20.35 48.69 9.59
N GLY A 378 20.91 48.45 10.79
CA GLY A 378 21.03 49.42 11.87
C GLY A 378 21.70 48.79 13.10
N GLN A 379 22.95 49.16 13.40
CA GLN A 379 23.73 48.61 14.51
C GLN A 379 23.80 49.58 15.71
N ALA A 380 23.59 49.09 16.94
CA ALA A 380 24.15 49.69 18.15
C ALA A 380 24.21 48.70 19.34
N THR A 381 25.35 48.71 20.03
CA THR A 381 25.71 48.02 21.29
C THR A 381 24.71 48.28 22.45
N SER A 382 24.55 47.46 23.51
CA SER A 382 25.61 46.85 24.37
C SER A 382 25.09 45.88 25.47
N ARG A 383 26.02 45.10 26.05
CA ARG A 383 26.11 44.55 27.45
C ARG A 383 24.90 43.92 28.19
N ALA A 384 24.94 42.58 28.27
CA ALA A 384 25.19 41.75 29.49
C ALA A 384 24.16 41.61 30.66
N ALA A 385 24.25 40.44 31.32
CA ALA A 385 23.53 39.91 32.50
C ALA A 385 22.03 39.55 32.30
N GLY A 386 21.51 38.45 32.87
CA GLY A 386 22.15 37.38 33.67
C GLY A 386 21.20 36.20 33.96
N GLU A 387 21.75 35.06 34.43
CA GLU A 387 20.97 33.88 34.84
C GLU A 387 20.17 34.10 36.15
N PRO A 388 19.10 33.31 36.36
CA PRO A 388 18.76 32.80 37.70
C PRO A 388 18.94 31.27 37.80
N ARG A 389 19.56 30.83 38.91
CA ARG A 389 19.88 29.42 39.19
C ARG A 389 18.72 28.66 39.86
N ARG A 390 18.78 27.32 39.80
CA ARG A 390 18.03 26.42 40.70
C ARG A 390 18.51 26.57 42.15
N VAL A 391 17.58 26.47 43.11
CA VAL A 391 17.81 26.02 44.49
C VAL A 391 16.59 25.18 44.91
N ALA A 392 16.75 24.23 45.85
CA ALA A 392 15.68 23.40 46.40
C ALA A 392 15.94 23.12 47.89
N ALA A 393 14.90 22.90 48.72
CA ALA A 393 14.98 22.13 49.99
C ALA A 393 13.64 22.04 50.79
N VAL A 394 13.27 20.81 51.17
CA VAL A 394 12.82 20.38 52.53
C VAL A 394 11.41 20.81 53.05
N GLU A 395 10.97 20.21 54.17
CA GLU A 395 9.59 19.78 54.47
C GLU A 395 9.02 20.21 55.85
N ALA A 396 7.67 20.15 55.98
CA ALA A 396 6.88 19.81 57.19
C ALA A 396 6.89 20.80 58.40
N PRO A 397 6.06 20.62 59.48
CA PRO A 397 5.03 19.59 59.73
C PRO A 397 3.64 20.07 60.30
N GLY A 398 2.65 19.15 60.31
CA GLY A 398 1.46 19.15 61.22
C GLY A 398 0.19 19.88 60.76
N GLY A 399 -1.04 19.47 61.15
CA GLY A 399 -1.47 18.25 61.86
C GLY A 399 -2.92 18.30 62.41
N LEU A 400 -3.63 17.15 62.41
CA LEU A 400 -4.98 16.90 62.97
C LEU A 400 -6.15 17.62 62.26
N ASP A 401 -7.43 17.21 62.33
CA ASP A 401 -8.07 16.08 63.06
C ASP A 401 -9.30 15.52 62.28
N GLY A 402 -9.88 14.38 62.71
CA GLY A 402 -11.26 13.98 62.36
C GLY A 402 -11.50 12.56 61.80
N ARG A 403 -12.00 11.64 62.65
CA ARG A 403 -12.75 10.40 62.30
C ARG A 403 -14.00 10.31 63.21
N PRO A 404 -15.15 9.79 62.74
CA PRO A 404 -15.46 8.37 62.98
C PRO A 404 -16.27 7.68 61.84
N ARG A 405 -15.83 6.50 61.38
CA ARG A 405 -16.34 5.13 61.71
C ARG A 405 -17.43 4.60 60.78
N GLY A 406 -17.24 3.35 60.36
CA GLY A 406 -18.16 2.50 59.60
C GLY A 406 -17.39 1.27 59.13
N ALA A 407 -17.75 0.09 59.61
CA ALA A 407 -17.08 -1.17 59.31
C ALA A 407 -18.11 -2.22 58.87
N HIS A 408 -17.69 -3.25 58.14
CA HIS A 408 -18.08 -4.64 58.40
C HIS A 408 -17.16 -5.63 57.66
N ASP A 409 -17.30 -6.90 58.03
CA ASP A 409 -16.27 -7.92 58.11
C ASP A 409 -15.87 -8.66 56.80
N GLU A 410 -14.86 -9.51 56.97
CA GLU A 410 -14.35 -10.50 56.02
C GLU A 410 -15.32 -11.68 55.80
N ALA A 411 -15.18 -12.38 54.68
CA ALA A 411 -15.48 -13.82 54.60
C ALA A 411 -14.68 -14.51 53.48
N VAL A 412 -14.23 -15.75 53.74
CA VAL A 412 -13.45 -16.57 52.79
C VAL A 412 -14.35 -17.64 52.15
N GLY A 413 -14.17 -17.91 50.85
CA GLY A 413 -14.83 -19.02 50.15
C GLY A 413 -14.01 -19.55 48.97
N ARG A 414 -13.79 -20.87 48.92
CA ARG A 414 -13.14 -21.60 47.81
C ARG A 414 -14.05 -22.75 47.31
N PRO A 415 -13.75 -23.39 46.14
CA PRO A 415 -14.82 -23.81 45.23
C PRO A 415 -15.19 -25.30 45.24
N HIS A 416 -16.39 -25.56 44.74
CA HIS A 416 -16.87 -26.80 44.12
C HIS A 416 -17.71 -26.41 42.89
N GLY A 417 -18.02 -27.27 41.91
CA GLY A 417 -17.64 -28.67 41.68
C GLY A 417 -18.40 -29.20 40.44
N VAL A 418 -17.83 -30.17 39.73
CA VAL A 418 -18.41 -30.74 38.50
C VAL A 418 -19.27 -31.96 38.82
N PRO A 419 -20.39 -32.18 38.10
CA PRO A 419 -20.81 -33.54 37.74
C PRO A 419 -20.88 -33.73 36.21
N HIS A 420 -20.89 -34.99 35.79
CA HIS A 420 -20.77 -35.43 34.39
C HIS A 420 -21.99 -36.27 33.98
N ASP A 421 -22.03 -36.67 32.69
CA ASP A 421 -23.00 -37.56 32.04
C ASP A 421 -24.42 -36.98 31.81
N GLY A 422 -25.13 -37.33 30.72
CA GLY A 422 -24.73 -38.17 29.59
C GLY A 422 -25.86 -38.39 28.55
N ALA A 423 -25.64 -39.35 27.65
CA ALA A 423 -26.60 -39.95 26.69
C ALA A 423 -27.08 -39.15 25.44
N HIS A 424 -26.75 -39.76 24.29
CA HIS A 424 -27.32 -39.75 22.94
C HIS A 424 -28.74 -39.17 22.68
N GLY A 425 -28.89 -38.52 21.52
CA GLY A 425 -30.19 -38.31 20.85
C GLY A 425 -30.09 -37.68 19.45
N ARG A 426 -30.19 -38.47 18.37
CA ARG A 426 -30.51 -37.96 17.02
C ARG A 426 -32.02 -38.06 16.77
N PRO A 427 -32.66 -37.05 16.17
CA PRO A 427 -33.90 -37.25 15.44
C PRO A 427 -33.62 -37.30 13.92
N HIS A 428 -33.78 -38.48 13.32
CA HIS A 428 -34.20 -38.55 11.91
C HIS A 428 -35.73 -38.50 11.89
N GLY A 429 -36.30 -37.64 11.06
CA GLY A 429 -37.75 -37.58 10.81
C GLY A 429 -37.97 -37.03 9.41
N GLY A 430 -38.66 -37.80 8.58
CA GLY A 430 -39.08 -37.41 7.23
C GLY A 430 -40.50 -37.93 6.97
N ALA A 431 -40.94 -37.86 5.71
CA ALA A 431 -42.32 -38.08 5.26
C ALA A 431 -43.27 -36.91 5.65
N ASP A 432 -44.19 -36.45 4.78
CA ASP A 432 -44.30 -36.71 3.33
C ASP A 432 -45.16 -35.64 2.62
N GLY A 433 -45.20 -35.71 1.28
CA GLY A 433 -46.36 -35.35 0.47
C GLY A 433 -46.75 -33.87 0.34
N GLY A 434 -46.39 -33.24 -0.79
CA GLY A 434 -46.87 -31.90 -1.17
C GLY A 434 -46.45 -31.50 -2.57
N ILE A 435 -47.10 -32.06 -3.60
CA ILE A 435 -46.83 -31.72 -5.01
C ILE A 435 -47.90 -30.74 -5.50
N ASP A 436 -47.52 -29.48 -5.68
CA ASP A 436 -48.21 -28.52 -6.55
C ASP A 436 -47.21 -27.99 -7.59
N GLY A 437 -47.67 -27.87 -8.84
CA GLY A 437 -46.83 -27.54 -9.99
C GLY A 437 -47.06 -26.14 -10.57
N GLY A 438 -46.34 -25.81 -11.64
CA GLY A 438 -46.73 -24.71 -12.55
C GLY A 438 -46.08 -23.34 -12.28
N GLY A 439 -45.17 -23.21 -11.33
CA GLY A 439 -44.31 -22.03 -11.22
C GLY A 439 -43.23 -22.01 -12.28
N VAL A 440 -43.49 -21.41 -13.46
CA VAL A 440 -42.42 -21.08 -14.42
C VAL A 440 -41.55 -20.01 -13.76
N GLY A 441 -40.35 -20.40 -13.32
CA GLY A 441 -39.43 -19.48 -12.65
C GLY A 441 -38.99 -18.38 -13.61
N GLU A 442 -39.50 -17.16 -13.42
CA GLU A 442 -38.87 -15.97 -13.98
C GLU A 442 -37.41 -15.96 -13.51
N ALA A 443 -36.49 -16.02 -14.46
CA ALA A 443 -35.07 -15.89 -14.17
C ALA A 443 -34.84 -14.46 -13.66
N GLY A 444 -34.81 -14.30 -12.33
CA GLY A 444 -34.75 -13.02 -11.65
C GLY A 444 -33.59 -12.17 -12.19
N GLY A 445 -33.92 -11.20 -13.05
CA GLY A 445 -32.96 -10.37 -13.74
C GLY A 445 -32.23 -9.47 -12.77
N GLY A 446 -31.14 -9.98 -12.19
CA GLY A 446 -30.23 -9.21 -11.37
C GLY A 446 -29.79 -7.97 -12.14
N ARG A 447 -29.90 -6.79 -11.50
CA ARG A 447 -29.39 -5.56 -12.10
C ARG A 447 -27.90 -5.73 -12.37
N GLY A 448 -27.45 -5.35 -13.58
CA GLY A 448 -26.04 -5.37 -13.92
C GLY A 448 -25.25 -4.46 -12.99
N GLU A 449 -24.01 -4.84 -12.70
CA GLU A 449 -23.10 -4.13 -11.79
C GLU A 449 -21.72 -3.95 -12.43
N VAL A 450 -20.97 -2.94 -11.97
CA VAL A 450 -19.54 -2.79 -12.27
C VAL A 450 -18.71 -3.09 -11.03
N VAL A 451 -17.88 -4.12 -11.12
CA VAL A 451 -16.94 -4.55 -10.09
C VAL A 451 -15.53 -4.17 -10.53
N VAL A 452 -14.90 -3.20 -9.86
CA VAL A 452 -13.51 -2.83 -10.17
C VAL A 452 -12.57 -3.72 -9.36
N VAL A 453 -11.87 -4.64 -10.01
CA VAL A 453 -11.14 -5.74 -9.35
C VAL A 453 -9.63 -5.53 -9.33
N GLY A 454 -9.03 -5.57 -8.13
CA GLY A 454 -7.59 -5.61 -7.93
C GLY A 454 -7.00 -6.98 -8.19
N LEU A 455 -6.25 -7.14 -9.28
CA LEU A 455 -5.58 -8.41 -9.62
C LEU A 455 -4.31 -8.70 -8.79
N GLY A 456 -3.95 -7.86 -7.81
CA GLY A 456 -2.63 -7.88 -7.18
C GLY A 456 -1.50 -7.55 -8.18
N PRO A 457 -0.21 -7.64 -7.79
CA PRO A 457 0.89 -7.28 -8.67
C PRO A 457 1.23 -8.38 -9.71
N GLY A 458 1.04 -9.66 -9.36
CA GLY A 458 1.66 -10.82 -10.02
C GLY A 458 0.72 -11.84 -10.67
N GLY A 459 1.10 -13.12 -10.66
CA GLY A 459 0.23 -14.23 -11.10
C GLY A 459 -0.96 -14.54 -10.16
N ARG A 460 -1.76 -15.58 -10.48
CA ARG A 460 -3.00 -15.94 -9.76
C ARG A 460 -2.86 -16.01 -8.22
N ALA A 461 -1.72 -16.45 -7.70
CA ALA A 461 -1.48 -16.56 -6.25
C ALA A 461 -1.54 -15.21 -5.48
N TRP A 462 -1.57 -14.08 -6.20
CA TRP A 462 -1.70 -12.74 -5.62
C TRP A 462 -3.13 -12.17 -5.61
N LEU A 463 -4.11 -12.91 -6.15
CA LEU A 463 -5.53 -12.60 -5.96
C LEU A 463 -5.95 -12.89 -4.52
N THR A 464 -7.07 -12.30 -4.11
CA THR A 464 -7.88 -12.72 -2.97
C THR A 464 -9.02 -13.64 -3.44
N PRO A 465 -9.67 -14.43 -2.57
CA PRO A 465 -10.93 -15.10 -2.86
C PRO A 465 -12.00 -14.16 -3.43
N GLU A 466 -12.26 -13.00 -2.81
CA GLU A 466 -13.27 -12.04 -3.33
C GLU A 466 -12.95 -11.62 -4.78
N ALA A 467 -11.68 -11.32 -5.08
CA ALA A 467 -11.25 -10.98 -6.43
C ALA A 467 -11.36 -12.16 -7.41
N GLN A 468 -11.11 -13.39 -6.96
CA GLN A 468 -11.29 -14.58 -7.78
C GLN A 468 -12.76 -14.81 -8.11
N ASP A 469 -13.66 -14.61 -7.16
CA ASP A 469 -15.07 -14.98 -7.31
C ASP A 469 -15.86 -13.88 -8.02
N ALA A 470 -15.47 -12.61 -7.84
CA ALA A 470 -15.85 -11.52 -8.74
C ALA A 470 -15.45 -11.81 -10.21
N LEU A 471 -14.24 -12.33 -10.43
CA LEU A 471 -13.79 -12.72 -11.78
C LEU A 471 -14.48 -13.99 -12.30
N ALA A 472 -14.98 -14.88 -11.44
CA ALA A 472 -15.66 -16.11 -11.85
C ALA A 472 -17.15 -15.92 -12.16
N THR A 473 -17.78 -14.93 -11.53
CA THR A 473 -19.22 -14.61 -11.63
C THR A 473 -19.56 -13.58 -12.72
N ALA A 474 -18.62 -12.70 -13.10
CA ALA A 474 -18.82 -11.73 -14.17
C ALA A 474 -19.18 -12.37 -15.53
N ASP A 475 -19.93 -11.65 -16.35
CA ASP A 475 -20.28 -12.00 -17.73
C ASP A 475 -19.34 -11.30 -18.73
N ASP A 476 -18.87 -10.11 -18.38
CA ASP A 476 -17.93 -9.30 -19.15
C ASP A 476 -16.68 -8.97 -18.34
N LEU A 477 -15.51 -9.18 -18.94
CA LEU A 477 -14.23 -8.71 -18.41
C LEU A 477 -13.74 -7.51 -19.24
N VAL A 478 -13.58 -6.36 -18.61
CA VAL A 478 -13.14 -5.11 -19.24
C VAL A 478 -11.77 -4.72 -18.71
N GLY A 479 -10.82 -4.35 -19.57
CA GLY A 479 -9.49 -3.97 -19.08
C GLY A 479 -8.44 -3.70 -20.16
N TYR A 480 -7.28 -3.25 -19.72
CA TYR A 480 -6.07 -3.24 -20.55
C TYR A 480 -5.65 -4.69 -20.85
N GLY A 481 -5.34 -5.01 -22.12
CA GLY A 481 -5.06 -6.38 -22.58
C GLY A 481 -4.13 -7.20 -21.66
N PRO A 482 -2.89 -6.74 -21.38
CA PRO A 482 -1.95 -7.39 -20.45
C PRO A 482 -2.41 -7.58 -18.99
N TYR A 483 -3.56 -7.04 -18.60
CA TYR A 483 -4.21 -7.33 -17.31
C TYR A 483 -5.30 -8.41 -17.48
N LEU A 484 -6.06 -8.40 -18.58
CA LEU A 484 -6.97 -9.49 -18.95
C LEU A 484 -6.23 -10.80 -19.22
N ASP A 485 -5.01 -10.74 -19.76
CA ASP A 485 -4.13 -11.90 -19.99
C ASP A 485 -3.71 -12.61 -18.68
N ARG A 486 -3.83 -11.92 -17.53
CA ARG A 486 -3.56 -12.51 -16.19
C ARG A 486 -4.78 -13.22 -15.60
N VAL A 487 -5.97 -12.98 -16.14
CA VAL A 487 -7.21 -13.69 -15.76
C VAL A 487 -7.30 -14.96 -16.61
N PRO A 488 -7.52 -16.15 -16.02
CA PRO A 488 -7.70 -17.39 -16.78
C PRO A 488 -8.82 -17.28 -17.84
N PRO A 489 -8.67 -17.86 -19.03
CA PRO A 489 -9.73 -17.88 -20.04
C PRO A 489 -10.92 -18.72 -19.58
N ASN A 490 -12.12 -18.23 -19.85
CA ASN A 490 -13.40 -18.84 -19.48
C ASN A 490 -14.39 -18.61 -20.64
N PRO A 491 -14.80 -19.66 -21.38
CA PRO A 491 -15.65 -19.50 -22.56
C PRO A 491 -17.04 -18.87 -22.31
N ARG A 492 -17.49 -18.78 -21.05
CA ARG A 492 -18.73 -18.08 -20.68
C ARG A 492 -18.60 -16.55 -20.70
N GLN A 493 -17.38 -16.01 -20.76
CA GLN A 493 -17.10 -14.60 -20.50
C GLN A 493 -16.64 -13.86 -21.77
N ARG A 494 -17.27 -12.71 -22.02
CA ARG A 494 -16.83 -11.77 -23.05
C ARG A 494 -15.62 -10.98 -22.54
N ARG A 495 -14.70 -10.62 -23.44
CA ARG A 495 -13.46 -9.89 -23.10
C ARG A 495 -13.35 -8.61 -23.94
N HIS A 496 -13.38 -7.47 -23.26
CA HIS A 496 -13.27 -6.13 -23.83
C HIS A 496 -11.87 -5.58 -23.54
N ALA A 497 -10.91 -5.98 -24.37
CA ALA A 497 -9.54 -5.52 -24.28
C ALA A 497 -9.38 -4.14 -24.92
N SER A 498 -9.00 -3.13 -24.14
CA SER A 498 -8.59 -1.82 -24.65
C SER A 498 -7.07 -1.68 -24.68
N ASP A 499 -6.57 -0.67 -25.38
CA ASP A 499 -5.22 -0.16 -25.16
C ASP A 499 -5.16 0.71 -23.88
N ASN A 500 -4.09 1.49 -23.70
CA ASN A 500 -3.91 2.38 -22.54
C ASN A 500 -3.90 3.88 -22.87
N ARG A 501 -4.81 4.33 -23.75
CA ARG A 501 -4.96 5.74 -24.15
C ARG A 501 -6.11 6.49 -23.48
N VAL A 502 -7.27 5.88 -23.27
CA VAL A 502 -8.42 6.57 -22.62
C VAL A 502 -9.09 5.67 -21.58
N GLU A 503 -8.94 6.03 -20.31
CA GLU A 503 -9.50 5.26 -19.19
C GLU A 503 -10.97 5.59 -18.94
N ALA A 504 -11.40 6.82 -19.25
CA ALA A 504 -12.81 7.24 -19.18
C ALA A 504 -13.71 6.50 -20.20
N GLU A 505 -13.22 6.22 -21.41
CA GLU A 505 -13.94 5.39 -22.41
C GLU A 505 -14.09 3.95 -21.93
N ARG A 506 -13.01 3.37 -21.36
CA ARG A 506 -13.01 2.03 -20.74
C ARG A 506 -14.02 1.95 -19.59
N ALA A 507 -14.14 3.01 -18.80
CA ALA A 507 -15.13 3.12 -17.73
C ALA A 507 -16.57 3.27 -18.27
N ALA A 508 -16.80 4.15 -19.24
CA ALA A 508 -18.11 4.36 -19.86
C ALA A 508 -18.65 3.06 -20.48
N HIS A 509 -17.82 2.33 -21.23
CA HIS A 509 -18.18 1.03 -21.83
C HIS A 509 -18.57 -0.01 -20.77
N ALA A 510 -17.87 -0.07 -19.65
CA ALA A 510 -18.22 -0.97 -18.54
C ALA A 510 -19.56 -0.60 -17.89
N LEU A 511 -19.83 0.69 -17.70
CA LEU A 511 -21.08 1.19 -17.13
C LEU A 511 -22.26 1.03 -18.11
N GLU A 512 -22.03 1.11 -19.42
CA GLU A 512 -23.03 0.88 -20.47
C GLU A 512 -23.40 -0.61 -20.58
N LEU A 513 -22.43 -1.52 -20.47
CA LEU A 513 -22.68 -2.97 -20.35
C LEU A 513 -23.48 -3.35 -19.09
N ALA A 514 -23.19 -2.69 -17.96
CA ALA A 514 -23.89 -2.91 -16.70
C ALA A 514 -25.31 -2.29 -16.70
N ALA A 515 -25.49 -1.12 -17.29
CA ALA A 515 -26.81 -0.53 -17.53
C ALA A 515 -27.69 -1.41 -18.44
N ALA A 516 -27.07 -2.15 -19.38
CA ALA A 516 -27.72 -3.19 -20.18
C ALA A 516 -27.95 -4.53 -19.44
N GLY A 517 -27.65 -4.61 -18.14
CA GLY A 517 -27.94 -5.77 -17.28
C GLY A 517 -26.78 -6.77 -17.09
N SER A 518 -25.58 -6.50 -17.62
CA SER A 518 -24.45 -7.44 -17.49
C SER A 518 -23.69 -7.27 -16.16
N ARG A 519 -23.08 -8.34 -15.64
CA ARG A 519 -22.13 -8.24 -14.51
C ARG A 519 -20.73 -8.04 -15.05
N VAL A 520 -20.13 -6.88 -14.78
CA VAL A 520 -18.91 -6.43 -15.46
C VAL A 520 -17.74 -6.34 -14.47
N ALA A 521 -16.65 -7.08 -14.71
CA ALA A 521 -15.42 -6.95 -13.95
C ALA A 521 -14.40 -6.05 -14.69
N VAL A 522 -14.14 -4.86 -14.15
CA VAL A 522 -13.12 -3.92 -14.66
C VAL A 522 -11.78 -4.22 -13.97
N VAL A 523 -10.83 -4.80 -14.68
CA VAL A 523 -9.61 -5.34 -14.06
C VAL A 523 -8.46 -4.33 -13.98
N SER A 524 -7.85 -4.24 -12.79
CA SER A 524 -6.69 -3.38 -12.51
C SER A 524 -5.49 -4.18 -12.00
N SER A 525 -4.28 -3.77 -12.34
CA SER A 525 -3.07 -4.30 -11.69
C SER A 525 -2.88 -3.68 -10.31
N GLY A 526 -2.51 -4.50 -9.32
CA GLY A 526 -2.29 -4.03 -7.96
C GLY A 526 -3.60 -3.91 -7.19
N ASP A 527 -3.83 -2.73 -6.62
CA ASP A 527 -5.08 -2.30 -6.01
C ASP A 527 -5.79 -1.31 -6.95
N PRO A 528 -7.12 -1.43 -7.17
CA PRO A 528 -7.83 -0.60 -8.14
C PRO A 528 -7.96 0.88 -7.72
N GLY A 529 -7.78 1.20 -6.44
CA GLY A 529 -7.80 2.56 -5.89
C GLY A 529 -6.42 3.23 -5.81
N VAL A 530 -5.35 2.61 -6.32
CA VAL A 530 -3.99 3.16 -6.32
C VAL A 530 -3.51 3.39 -7.74
N PHE A 531 -3.77 4.60 -8.26
CA PHE A 531 -3.45 5.02 -9.64
C PHE A 531 -3.99 4.06 -10.71
N ALA A 532 -5.26 3.63 -10.55
CA ALA A 532 -5.92 2.63 -11.37
C ALA A 532 -7.44 2.90 -11.50
N MET A 533 -8.19 1.95 -12.07
CA MET A 533 -9.52 2.21 -12.65
C MET A 533 -10.62 2.66 -11.68
N ALA A 534 -10.48 2.53 -10.36
CA ALA A 534 -11.58 2.89 -9.45
C ALA A 534 -11.95 4.37 -9.53
N SER A 535 -10.95 5.25 -9.68
CA SER A 535 -11.15 6.69 -9.93
C SER A 535 -11.94 6.91 -11.22
N ALA A 536 -11.40 6.49 -12.38
CA ALA A 536 -12.04 6.69 -13.68
C ALA A 536 -13.45 6.05 -13.79
N VAL A 537 -13.72 4.92 -13.13
CA VAL A 537 -15.06 4.32 -13.09
C VAL A 537 -16.01 5.13 -12.23
N LEU A 538 -15.61 5.58 -11.04
CA LEU A 538 -16.47 6.34 -10.13
C LEU A 538 -16.70 7.78 -10.62
N GLU A 539 -15.71 8.40 -11.29
CA GLU A 539 -15.85 9.69 -11.98
C GLU A 539 -16.95 9.61 -13.06
N VAL A 540 -16.86 8.64 -13.96
CA VAL A 540 -17.84 8.47 -15.05
C VAL A 540 -19.20 8.03 -14.52
N ALA A 541 -19.25 7.18 -13.48
CA ALA A 541 -20.50 6.77 -12.82
C ALA A 541 -21.24 7.92 -12.11
N GLY A 542 -20.55 9.04 -11.81
CA GLY A 542 -21.15 10.24 -11.25
C GLY A 542 -22.11 10.99 -12.18
N ALA A 543 -22.18 10.63 -13.47
CA ALA A 543 -23.14 11.20 -14.41
C ALA A 543 -24.55 10.60 -14.25
N ASP A 544 -25.60 11.43 -14.30
CA ASP A 544 -27.00 11.02 -14.09
C ASP A 544 -27.42 9.77 -14.88
N ARG A 545 -26.90 9.58 -16.11
CA ARG A 545 -27.19 8.42 -16.97
C ARG A 545 -26.76 7.07 -16.39
N PHE A 546 -25.90 7.07 -15.37
CA PHE A 546 -25.39 5.87 -14.69
C PHE A 546 -25.79 5.79 -13.21
N ALA A 547 -26.56 6.75 -12.68
CA ALA A 547 -26.94 6.80 -11.26
C ALA A 547 -27.74 5.57 -10.76
N GLY A 548 -28.25 4.72 -11.66
CA GLY A 548 -28.90 3.44 -11.35
C GLY A 548 -27.99 2.20 -11.38
N VAL A 549 -26.72 2.34 -11.78
CA VAL A 549 -25.75 1.24 -11.92
C VAL A 549 -24.96 1.07 -10.61
N PRO A 550 -25.05 -0.07 -9.91
CA PRO A 550 -24.19 -0.37 -8.77
C PRO A 550 -22.72 -0.45 -9.20
N VAL A 551 -21.85 0.26 -8.48
CA VAL A 551 -20.40 0.15 -8.62
C VAL A 551 -19.81 -0.26 -7.28
N ARG A 552 -18.95 -1.29 -7.27
CA ARG A 552 -18.14 -1.67 -6.10
C ARG A 552 -16.68 -1.87 -6.48
N VAL A 553 -15.81 -1.76 -5.48
CA VAL A 553 -14.36 -1.83 -5.63
C VAL A 553 -13.83 -2.97 -4.78
N VAL A 554 -13.30 -4.01 -5.43
CA VAL A 554 -12.69 -5.18 -4.76
C VAL A 554 -11.20 -4.88 -4.55
N PRO A 555 -10.74 -4.65 -3.31
CA PRO A 555 -9.37 -4.21 -3.05
C PRO A 555 -8.35 -5.30 -3.40
N GLY A 556 -7.13 -4.88 -3.71
CA GLY A 556 -6.07 -5.79 -4.16
C GLY A 556 -4.75 -5.52 -3.46
N LEU A 557 -3.77 -6.40 -3.61
CA LEU A 557 -2.43 -6.09 -3.13
C LEU A 557 -1.75 -5.11 -4.10
N THR A 558 -1.44 -3.89 -3.64
CA THR A 558 -0.71 -2.93 -4.46
C THR A 558 0.81 -3.19 -4.52
N ALA A 559 1.48 -2.61 -5.53
CA ALA A 559 2.87 -2.96 -5.87
C ALA A 559 3.90 -2.50 -4.82
N ALA A 560 3.63 -1.41 -4.09
CA ALA A 560 4.52 -0.88 -3.05
C ALA A 560 4.78 -1.91 -1.93
N GLN A 561 3.73 -2.54 -1.40
CA GLN A 561 3.81 -3.61 -0.39
C GLN A 561 4.51 -4.85 -0.95
N ALA A 562 4.28 -5.19 -2.22
CA ALA A 562 4.93 -6.32 -2.88
C ALA A 562 6.45 -6.14 -3.04
N VAL A 563 6.90 -4.94 -3.43
CA VAL A 563 8.34 -4.59 -3.50
C VAL A 563 8.94 -4.45 -2.09
N ALA A 564 8.22 -3.84 -1.15
CA ALA A 564 8.66 -3.74 0.24
C ALA A 564 8.93 -5.14 0.82
N ALA A 565 7.97 -6.07 0.72
CA ALA A 565 8.10 -7.46 1.18
C ALA A 565 9.20 -8.29 0.49
N ARG A 566 9.85 -7.77 -0.58
CA ARG A 566 11.09 -8.32 -1.14
C ARG A 566 12.35 -7.67 -0.61
N ALA A 567 12.31 -6.37 -0.32
CA ALA A 567 13.44 -5.61 0.20
C ALA A 567 13.60 -5.72 1.73
N GLY A 568 12.54 -6.02 2.47
CA GLY A 568 12.51 -5.94 3.93
C GLY A 568 11.34 -5.08 4.40
N ALA A 569 11.57 -4.13 5.30
CA ALA A 569 10.52 -3.26 5.83
C ALA A 569 10.78 -1.76 5.58
N PRO A 570 10.99 -1.29 4.34
CA PRO A 570 11.21 0.13 4.06
C PRO A 570 9.95 0.96 4.32
N LEU A 571 8.75 0.41 4.08
CA LEU A 571 7.45 1.06 4.38
C LEU A 571 6.99 0.82 5.84
N GLY A 572 7.93 0.59 6.76
CA GLY A 572 7.66 0.30 8.18
C GLY A 572 7.42 1.53 9.07
N HIS A 573 7.39 2.72 8.49
CA HIS A 573 7.12 4.02 9.11
C HIS A 573 6.26 4.87 8.17
N ASP A 574 6.03 6.14 8.53
CA ASP A 574 5.37 7.14 7.69
C ASP A 574 5.94 7.15 6.26
N TYR A 575 5.04 7.06 5.29
CA TYR A 575 5.41 7.06 3.88
C TYR A 575 4.30 7.70 3.04
N CYS A 576 4.66 8.12 1.83
CA CYS A 576 3.71 8.58 0.83
C CYS A 576 3.75 7.73 -0.44
N VAL A 577 2.63 7.72 -1.16
CA VAL A 577 2.51 7.10 -2.49
C VAL A 577 2.39 8.20 -3.55
N VAL A 578 3.31 8.22 -4.52
CA VAL A 578 3.43 9.26 -5.55
C VAL A 578 3.59 8.62 -6.93
N SER A 579 2.97 9.19 -7.95
CA SER A 579 3.16 8.80 -9.37
C SER A 579 3.96 9.86 -10.10
N LEU A 580 5.07 9.49 -10.78
CA LEU A 580 5.82 10.41 -11.68
C LEU A 580 5.15 10.56 -13.06
N SER A 581 3.93 10.04 -13.23
CA SER A 581 3.16 10.22 -14.46
C SER A 581 2.66 11.66 -14.58
N ASP A 582 3.25 12.40 -15.50
CA ASP A 582 2.98 13.79 -15.90
C ASP A 582 1.88 13.97 -16.98
N ARG A 583 1.38 12.88 -17.57
CA ARG A 583 0.41 12.91 -18.70
C ARG A 583 -0.83 13.77 -18.46
N LEU A 584 -1.29 13.79 -17.21
CA LEU A 584 -2.44 14.57 -16.73
C LEU A 584 -1.99 15.44 -15.54
N LYS A 585 -0.70 15.80 -15.46
CA LYS A 585 -0.08 16.39 -14.28
C LYS A 585 1.16 17.24 -14.63
N PRO A 586 1.12 18.58 -14.44
CA PRO A 586 2.30 19.42 -14.57
C PRO A 586 3.44 18.93 -13.65
N TRP A 587 4.68 18.96 -14.14
CA TRP A 587 5.85 18.49 -13.38
C TRP A 587 6.02 19.27 -12.07
N GLU A 588 5.64 20.54 -12.06
CA GLU A 588 5.70 21.47 -10.94
C GLU A 588 4.89 20.93 -9.74
N VAL A 589 3.76 20.28 -10.00
CA VAL A 589 2.95 19.63 -8.98
C VAL A 589 3.66 18.39 -8.42
N ILE A 590 4.32 17.60 -9.27
CA ILE A 590 5.14 16.45 -8.85
C ILE A 590 6.31 16.93 -7.98
N ALA A 591 7.06 17.93 -8.44
CA ALA A 591 8.22 18.50 -7.78
C ALA A 591 7.88 19.06 -6.39
N GLY A 592 6.80 19.86 -6.29
CA GLY A 592 6.33 20.40 -5.01
C GLY A 592 5.97 19.31 -3.99
N ARG A 593 5.47 18.16 -4.45
CA ARG A 593 5.09 17.03 -3.59
C ARG A 593 6.25 16.15 -3.20
N LEU A 594 7.21 15.92 -4.09
CA LEU A 594 8.48 15.29 -3.74
C LEU A 594 9.21 16.14 -2.69
N THR A 595 9.21 17.47 -2.86
CA THR A 595 9.73 18.44 -1.87
C THR A 595 8.98 18.35 -0.54
N ALA A 596 7.65 18.36 -0.54
CA ALA A 596 6.85 18.30 0.68
C ALA A 596 7.05 16.97 1.45
N ALA A 597 6.97 15.84 0.75
CA ALA A 597 7.22 14.51 1.32
C ALA A 597 8.66 14.37 1.84
N ALA A 598 9.64 14.97 1.14
CA ALA A 598 11.01 14.99 1.60
C ALA A 598 11.16 15.81 2.89
N ARG A 599 10.63 17.03 2.94
CA ARG A 599 10.64 17.90 4.13
C ARG A 599 9.94 17.29 5.35
N ALA A 600 8.89 16.49 5.15
CA ALA A 600 8.17 15.77 6.21
C ALA A 600 8.87 14.45 6.68
N ASP A 601 10.08 14.18 6.18
CA ASP A 601 10.88 12.97 6.32
C ASP A 601 10.16 11.64 5.98
N LEU A 602 9.24 11.68 5.01
CA LEU A 602 8.54 10.48 4.57
C LEU A 602 9.45 9.57 3.74
N VAL A 603 9.20 8.27 3.81
CA VAL A 603 9.62 7.30 2.79
C VAL A 603 8.74 7.50 1.55
N LEU A 604 9.29 7.43 0.33
CA LEU A 604 8.54 7.66 -0.91
C LEU A 604 8.39 6.36 -1.70
N ALA A 605 7.15 5.89 -1.90
CA ALA A 605 6.83 4.79 -2.81
C ALA A 605 6.38 5.35 -4.17
N ILE A 606 7.21 5.17 -5.20
CA ILE A 606 7.12 5.89 -6.48
C ILE A 606 6.64 4.96 -7.60
N TYR A 607 5.46 5.27 -8.14
CA TYR A 607 4.78 4.59 -9.24
C TYR A 607 5.02 5.29 -10.59
N ASN A 608 4.82 4.53 -11.67
CA ASN A 608 4.94 5.01 -13.06
C ASN A 608 6.25 5.79 -13.34
N PRO A 609 7.42 5.35 -12.83
CA PRO A 609 8.59 6.22 -12.66
C PRO A 609 9.21 6.70 -13.99
N ALA A 610 9.22 5.83 -15.01
CA ALA A 610 9.76 6.14 -16.33
C ALA A 610 8.97 5.42 -17.43
N SER A 611 8.98 5.93 -18.66
CA SER A 611 8.40 5.28 -19.85
C SER A 611 9.21 5.59 -21.11
N ARG A 612 8.89 4.94 -22.24
CA ARG A 612 9.55 5.19 -23.54
C ARG A 612 9.54 6.65 -24.00
N ALA A 613 8.58 7.46 -23.55
CA ALA A 613 8.48 8.89 -23.84
C ALA A 613 8.76 9.78 -22.60
N ARG A 614 9.20 9.18 -21.49
CA ARG A 614 9.34 9.82 -20.17
C ARG A 614 10.56 9.28 -19.45
N THR A 615 11.72 9.79 -19.85
CA THR A 615 13.04 9.28 -19.46
C THR A 615 13.79 10.21 -18.50
N TRP A 616 13.29 11.45 -18.30
CA TRP A 616 13.99 12.49 -17.53
C TRP A 616 13.44 12.67 -16.10
N GLN A 617 12.19 12.24 -15.85
CA GLN A 617 11.46 12.44 -14.60
C GLN A 617 12.15 11.75 -13.41
N VAL A 618 12.81 10.59 -13.64
CA VAL A 618 13.60 9.90 -12.60
C VAL A 618 14.84 10.71 -12.23
N THR A 619 15.52 11.33 -13.21
CA THR A 619 16.67 12.21 -12.99
C THR A 619 16.24 13.44 -12.19
N ALA A 620 15.21 14.15 -12.64
CA ALA A 620 14.71 15.34 -11.96
C ALA A 620 14.16 15.04 -10.57
N ALA A 621 13.51 13.88 -10.36
CA ALA A 621 13.07 13.44 -9.04
C ALA A 621 14.27 13.11 -8.11
N ARG A 622 15.31 12.44 -8.63
CA ARG A 622 16.53 12.15 -7.88
C ARG A 622 17.22 13.43 -7.43
N ASP A 623 17.43 14.36 -8.35
CA ASP A 623 18.21 15.57 -8.13
C ASP A 623 17.51 16.51 -7.14
N LEU A 624 16.19 16.69 -7.30
CA LEU A 624 15.35 17.40 -6.32
C LEU A 624 15.35 16.73 -4.94
N LEU A 625 15.32 15.39 -4.87
CA LEU A 625 15.38 14.69 -3.58
C LEU A 625 16.75 14.82 -2.91
N LEU A 626 17.85 14.97 -3.65
CA LEU A 626 19.18 15.23 -3.10
C LEU A 626 19.32 16.60 -2.42
N GLU A 627 18.43 17.56 -2.70
CA GLU A 627 18.32 18.81 -1.94
C GLU A 627 17.80 18.59 -0.51
N HIS A 628 17.15 17.45 -0.24
CA HIS A 628 16.42 17.15 1.00
C HIS A 628 16.78 15.79 1.64
N ARG A 629 17.75 15.06 1.08
CA ARG A 629 18.17 13.71 1.49
C ARG A 629 19.67 13.52 1.31
N ALA A 630 20.29 12.77 2.20
CA ALA A 630 21.71 12.46 2.11
C ALA A 630 22.01 11.59 0.87
N PRO A 631 23.17 11.76 0.18
CA PRO A 631 23.53 11.00 -1.03
C PRO A 631 23.54 9.46 -0.90
N ASP A 632 23.71 8.97 0.32
CA ASP A 632 23.72 7.56 0.72
C ASP A 632 22.32 7.00 1.08
N THR A 633 21.28 7.84 1.12
CA THR A 633 19.89 7.45 1.40
C THR A 633 19.48 6.22 0.58
N PRO A 634 19.04 5.11 1.20
CA PRO A 634 18.74 3.89 0.48
C PRO A 634 17.59 4.05 -0.53
N VAL A 635 17.78 3.47 -1.72
CA VAL A 635 16.77 3.37 -2.77
C VAL A 635 16.61 1.91 -3.19
N VAL A 636 15.38 1.43 -3.16
CA VAL A 636 14.98 0.12 -3.72
C VAL A 636 14.42 0.35 -5.12
N ILE A 637 14.90 -0.41 -6.09
CA ILE A 637 14.30 -0.55 -7.43
C ILE A 637 13.70 -1.96 -7.47
N GLY A 638 12.37 -2.07 -7.44
CA GLY A 638 11.66 -3.34 -7.57
C GLY A 638 10.94 -3.43 -8.91
N ARG A 639 11.35 -4.35 -9.77
CA ARG A 639 10.75 -4.57 -11.09
C ARG A 639 9.97 -5.88 -11.11
N ASP A 640 8.79 -5.86 -11.74
CA ASP A 640 8.00 -7.07 -12.01
C ASP A 640 7.63 -7.92 -10.77
N ALA A 641 7.42 -7.27 -9.61
CA ALA A 641 7.05 -7.94 -8.37
C ALA A 641 5.89 -8.96 -8.57
N GLY A 642 6.13 -10.22 -8.20
CA GLY A 642 5.20 -11.33 -8.34
C GLY A 642 5.08 -11.94 -9.73
N ARG A 643 5.96 -11.63 -10.68
CA ARG A 643 5.97 -12.12 -12.07
C ARG A 643 7.29 -12.82 -12.40
N PRO A 644 7.38 -13.60 -13.51
CA PRO A 644 8.62 -14.32 -13.86
C PRO A 644 9.86 -13.43 -14.12
N GLY A 645 9.68 -12.13 -14.35
CA GLY A 645 10.77 -11.14 -14.48
C GLY A 645 11.12 -10.42 -13.18
N GLU A 646 10.64 -10.87 -12.01
CA GLU A 646 10.86 -10.22 -10.72
C GLU A 646 12.36 -10.01 -10.47
N SER A 647 12.74 -8.76 -10.24
CA SER A 647 14.12 -8.39 -9.88
C SER A 647 14.12 -7.24 -8.88
N LEU A 648 15.09 -7.26 -7.98
CA LEU A 648 15.22 -6.28 -6.90
C LEU A 648 16.66 -5.78 -6.85
N ARG A 649 16.85 -4.46 -6.87
CA ARG A 649 18.15 -3.81 -6.70
C ARG A 649 18.07 -2.80 -5.57
N VAL A 650 19.05 -2.84 -4.67
CA VAL A 650 19.27 -1.79 -3.67
C VAL A 650 20.43 -0.92 -4.15
N THR A 651 20.26 0.39 -4.06
CA THR A 651 21.27 1.41 -4.38
C THR A 651 21.15 2.58 -3.40
N THR A 652 21.90 3.66 -3.59
CA THR A 652 21.69 4.92 -2.85
C THR A 652 21.13 6.00 -3.77
N LEU A 653 20.58 7.08 -3.22
CA LEU A 653 19.94 8.15 -3.99
C LEU A 653 20.89 8.79 -5.02
N ALA A 654 22.14 9.10 -4.64
CA ALA A 654 23.13 9.61 -5.60
C ALA A 654 23.63 8.56 -6.61
N LYS A 655 23.36 7.27 -6.36
CA LYS A 655 23.64 6.13 -7.25
C LYS A 655 22.35 5.59 -7.91
N LEU A 656 21.28 6.40 -7.95
CA LEU A 656 20.09 6.10 -8.73
C LEU A 656 20.35 6.46 -10.19
N ASP A 657 20.45 5.42 -11.01
CA ASP A 657 20.62 5.51 -12.46
C ASP A 657 19.26 5.25 -13.16
N PRO A 658 18.71 6.26 -13.87
CA PRO A 658 17.47 6.13 -14.64
C PRO A 658 17.47 5.00 -15.68
N ALA A 659 18.62 4.59 -16.21
CA ALA A 659 18.68 3.53 -17.23
C ALA A 659 18.20 2.16 -16.72
N HIS A 660 18.16 1.96 -15.39
CA HIS A 660 17.65 0.77 -14.73
C HIS A 660 16.15 0.84 -14.36
N VAL A 661 15.42 1.86 -14.84
CA VAL A 661 14.05 2.16 -14.43
C VAL A 661 13.11 2.21 -15.65
N ASP A 662 12.06 1.39 -15.65
CA ASP A 662 11.00 1.40 -16.68
C ASP A 662 9.58 1.37 -16.06
N MET A 663 8.54 1.29 -16.89
CA MET A 663 7.13 1.24 -16.46
C MET A 663 6.78 0.01 -15.60
N ARG A 664 7.65 -1.00 -15.51
CA ARG A 664 7.48 -2.23 -14.73
C ARG A 664 8.21 -2.14 -13.38
N CYS A 665 8.94 -1.05 -13.14
CA CYS A 665 9.59 -0.72 -11.88
C CYS A 665 8.65 0.10 -10.95
N LEU A 666 8.78 -0.14 -9.65
CA LEU A 666 8.40 0.77 -8.58
C LEU A 666 9.66 1.08 -7.76
N LEU A 667 9.86 2.35 -7.41
CA LEU A 667 10.97 2.78 -6.56
C LEU A 667 10.49 2.96 -5.12
N ILE A 668 11.35 2.66 -4.14
CA ILE A 668 11.14 3.09 -2.76
C ILE A 668 12.38 3.87 -2.31
N VAL A 669 12.23 5.18 -2.08
CA VAL A 669 13.29 6.07 -1.56
C VAL A 669 13.12 6.22 -0.06
N GLY A 670 14.19 6.00 0.70
CA GLY A 670 14.17 6.08 2.17
C GLY A 670 13.90 7.47 2.75
N SER A 671 13.43 7.46 4.00
CA SER A 671 13.57 8.57 4.95
C SER A 671 15.01 8.66 5.48
N SER A 672 15.34 9.75 6.17
CA SER A 672 16.63 9.98 6.84
C SER A 672 17.08 8.85 7.77
N THR A 673 16.14 8.07 8.31
CA THR A 673 16.42 6.97 9.25
C THR A 673 16.49 5.59 8.59
N THR A 674 16.16 5.47 7.31
CA THR A 674 16.13 4.19 6.56
C THR A 674 17.52 3.58 6.44
N ARG A 675 17.65 2.25 6.66
CA ARG A 675 18.96 1.56 6.66
C ARG A 675 18.94 0.29 5.82
N VAL A 676 20.11 -0.09 5.32
CA VAL A 676 20.39 -1.41 4.72
C VAL A 676 21.22 -2.24 5.70
N VAL A 677 20.95 -3.54 5.81
CA VAL A 677 21.77 -4.50 6.54
C VAL A 677 21.92 -5.80 5.74
N GLU A 678 23.13 -6.35 5.67
CA GLU A 678 23.36 -7.64 5.00
C GLU A 678 22.79 -8.81 5.80
N ARG A 679 22.03 -9.68 5.14
CA ARG A 679 21.40 -10.89 5.71
C ARG A 679 21.40 -12.01 4.68
N HIS A 680 21.96 -13.16 5.04
CA HIS A 680 22.08 -14.33 4.14
C HIS A 680 22.65 -13.98 2.74
N GLY A 681 23.64 -13.09 2.69
CA GLY A 681 24.27 -12.62 1.45
C GLY A 681 23.40 -11.71 0.59
N ARG A 682 22.41 -11.01 1.19
CA ARG A 682 21.50 -10.09 0.50
C ARG A 682 21.26 -8.81 1.34
N PRO A 683 21.14 -7.64 0.70
CA PRO A 683 20.79 -6.40 1.38
C PRO A 683 19.32 -6.39 1.79
N VAL A 684 19.06 -6.24 3.09
CA VAL A 684 17.71 -6.04 3.65
C VAL A 684 17.54 -4.59 4.08
N VAL A 685 16.58 -3.91 3.47
CA VAL A 685 16.26 -2.50 3.71
C VAL A 685 15.12 -2.38 4.72
N PHE A 686 15.27 -1.53 5.74
CA PHE A 686 14.17 -1.22 6.66
C PHE A 686 14.24 0.19 7.24
N THR A 687 13.05 0.69 7.60
CA THR A 687 12.92 1.94 8.36
C THR A 687 12.74 1.58 9.86
N PRO A 688 13.52 2.19 10.78
CA PRO A 688 13.35 2.00 12.22
C PRO A 688 11.98 2.48 12.71
N ARG A 689 11.39 1.81 13.72
CA ARG A 689 10.16 2.28 14.41
C ARG A 689 10.42 3.40 15.44
N ARG A 690 11.62 3.99 15.42
CA ARG A 690 12.10 4.96 16.42
C ARG A 690 13.05 5.91 15.70
N TYR A 691 12.78 7.21 15.78
CA TYR A 691 13.79 8.23 15.51
C TYR A 691 14.81 8.27 16.68
N PRO A 692 16.04 8.75 16.45
CA PRO A 692 16.89 9.22 17.53
C PRO A 692 16.14 10.27 18.37
N ALA A 693 16.46 10.33 19.66
CA ALA A 693 15.95 11.35 20.59
C ALA A 693 16.99 12.47 20.76
#